data_AF-A0A8H5RXB1-F1
#
_entry.id   AF-A0A8H5RXB1-F1
#
_cell.length_a   1.000
_cell.length_b   1.000
_cell.length_c   1.000
_cell.angle_alpha   90.00
_cell.angle_beta   90.00
_cell.angle_gamma   90.00
#
_symmetry.space_group_name_H-M   'P 1'
#
loop_
_entity.id
_entity.type
_entity.pdbx_description
1 polymer ?
#
loop_
_entity_poly.entity_id
_entity_poly.type
_entity_poly.pdbx_seq_one_letter_code
_entity_poly.pdbx_strand_id
1 'polypeptide(L)'
;MASNHADTIAEKATGSQLQHTPSATSYRLGDHKPVEDSAVRDFYGSAVNESYRLKSELVARHLSEIGTGKFQWILFVVNGCGWMVDNFWSQGIAAVRPPIMNEFDDITRLSFSSVAYYVGLIVGAFFWGTAADVIGRKPAFNSTIFIGAIFACAVAGAQDFVTFCSLWAVIGTAAGGNVPVDSIVFLEFVPQSHQWLLVTLSAWWNLGQLIVSLLSWVFLANFACSSPEGCRRQDNMGWRYIMITLGGIALALAFIRILVFKIPESPKYLLSKGRDAEAVESVNYIARYNGKPETLTLEMMQDIDRQIYSCAVVSSTGEPVHAIPDQTERKLSMKDILRDNFKDFSMSSYRSLFAGRKMAQHSAVTFLIWLTIGIAYPLYFAFITSYLQSKKSYTANSSFNHTYMIYCIVSAVGVLGPISAGFLVETRLGRRWMMAISAVLTGVFLFSYTAVGTEVADVGFQCATAILGNFEYAIMFAFAPESFPGPVRGTGTGIAATLLRLGGLVASFISTYSGFSVVPIYLLTFSPPIFTRSPSKMPIAVTPPAAHAALKDTVLFSPLKLGKLALKHRLVQAPNTRMRSEFESRGVYVPGPRMVKYYSDRSSDGGLQITEATDIALNASAYPGVPGVFTDSQLQGWKKVTDAVHAKGGFIFTQLWHTGRASCSAQRGGERAVSSGDQPMPGTYLDGTDTKDDPPRALTVDEIHSITAEWAAAAKRAVEVAGFDGIEIHGANGYLLEQFLHDNINNRTDEYGGSVENRCRFLLEVLTACCDAIGADKVGLRLSPYNYFQGTKDSDPNAHWSYLCSQIASLPDNHKPVYVHMVEPRFDEVLDEQQKLAALANGKDGTAVEVGKQANSLNIFRNILQPSGILFLACGNFNRDNAPTKIKSQEADLVAMGRHFIANPDLAARLENGWPLNAYDRSTFYGADPPEKGYNDYPFYDPSQEVKSEA
;
A
#
# COMPACT_ATOMS: atom_id res chain seq x y z
N MET A 1 76.71 -37.89 9.83
CA MET A 1 76.12 -38.68 8.71
C MET A 1 75.51 -39.92 9.32
N ALA A 2 74.23 -40.28 9.15
CA ALA A 2 73.06 -39.54 8.64
C ALA A 2 71.77 -40.16 9.24
N SER A 3 70.63 -39.45 9.17
CA SER A 3 69.21 -39.81 9.50
C SER A 3 68.88 -41.27 9.95
N ASN A 4 68.22 -41.51 11.09
CA ASN A 4 66.79 -41.21 11.44
C ASN A 4 65.79 -41.95 10.51
N HIS A 5 64.74 -42.68 10.92
CA HIS A 5 64.16 -43.15 12.20
C HIS A 5 63.30 -44.42 11.87
N ALA A 6 63.09 -45.47 12.67
CA ALA A 6 63.43 -45.86 14.04
C ALA A 6 62.85 -44.99 15.19
N ASP A 7 61.86 -45.40 16.00
CA ASP A 7 61.04 -46.65 16.10
C ASP A 7 59.61 -46.25 16.61
N THR A 8 58.66 -47.03 17.18
CA THR A 8 58.42 -48.41 17.72
C THR A 8 56.87 -48.67 17.63
N ILE A 9 56.16 -49.75 18.04
CA ILE A 9 56.37 -51.05 18.73
C ILE A 9 55.22 -52.01 18.30
N ALA A 10 55.35 -53.36 18.40
CA ALA A 10 54.21 -54.30 18.34
C ALA A 10 54.54 -55.72 18.88
N GLU A 11 53.84 -56.23 19.92
CA GLU A 11 53.87 -57.65 20.30
C GLU A 11 52.65 -58.15 21.11
N LYS A 12 52.31 -59.43 20.88
CA LYS A 12 51.74 -60.45 21.79
C LYS A 12 50.34 -60.31 22.43
N ALA A 13 49.48 -61.22 21.94
CA ALA A 13 48.87 -62.32 22.71
C ALA A 13 47.62 -62.07 23.60
N THR A 14 46.46 -62.49 23.06
CA THR A 14 45.46 -63.38 23.69
C THR A 14 45.26 -63.31 25.22
N GLY A 15 44.13 -62.77 25.68
CA GLY A 15 43.71 -62.88 27.08
C GLY A 15 42.22 -62.63 27.34
N SER A 16 41.51 -63.71 27.71
CA SER A 16 40.31 -63.75 28.57
C SER A 16 38.95 -63.16 28.14
N GLN A 17 37.94 -64.04 28.23
CA GLN A 17 36.55 -63.81 28.65
C GLN A 17 35.54 -62.97 27.84
N LEU A 18 34.50 -63.70 27.41
CA LEU A 18 33.13 -63.21 27.23
C LEU A 18 32.62 -62.50 28.49
N GLN A 19 31.96 -61.34 28.35
CA GLN A 19 30.93 -60.90 29.30
C GLN A 19 29.91 -59.96 28.66
N HIS A 20 28.64 -60.17 29.02
CA HIS A 20 27.47 -59.32 28.76
C HIS A 20 27.21 -58.81 27.33
N THR A 21 26.49 -59.64 26.57
CA THR A 21 25.33 -59.15 25.82
C THR A 21 24.40 -58.40 26.80
N PRO A 22 23.98 -57.15 26.53
CA PRO A 22 22.87 -56.55 27.25
C PRO A 22 21.60 -57.36 26.95
N SER A 23 20.94 -57.88 27.98
CA SER A 23 19.64 -58.53 27.82
C SER A 23 18.62 -57.54 27.27
N ALA A 24 17.70 -58.01 26.42
CA ALA A 24 16.53 -57.23 26.02
C ALA A 24 15.78 -56.78 27.28
N THR A 25 15.92 -55.49 27.62
CA THR A 25 15.33 -54.93 28.83
C THR A 25 13.85 -54.81 28.55
N SER A 26 13.03 -55.64 29.21
CA SER A 26 11.60 -55.70 28.92
C SER A 26 10.96 -54.33 29.11
N TYR A 27 10.41 -53.74 28.06
CA TYR A 27 9.69 -52.47 28.07
C TYR A 27 8.36 -52.61 28.84
N ARG A 28 8.46 -52.71 30.17
CA ARG A 28 7.34 -52.70 31.10
C ARG A 28 6.98 -51.27 31.42
N LEU A 29 5.69 -50.95 31.35
CA LEU A 29 5.14 -49.61 31.58
C LEU A 29 5.38 -49.05 33.00
N GLY A 30 5.98 -49.83 33.92
CA GLY A 30 6.23 -49.43 35.31
C GLY A 30 7.29 -48.35 35.53
N ASP A 31 8.27 -48.22 34.62
CA ASP A 31 9.26 -47.13 34.66
C ASP A 31 8.75 -45.82 34.01
N HIS A 32 7.51 -45.81 33.51
CA HIS A 32 6.85 -44.57 33.11
C HIS A 32 6.45 -43.80 34.36
N LYS A 33 7.28 -42.84 34.77
CA LYS A 33 6.76 -41.59 35.35
C LYS A 33 6.19 -40.76 34.20
N PRO A 34 4.86 -40.58 34.09
CA PRO A 34 4.30 -39.75 33.04
C PRO A 34 4.67 -38.29 33.33
N VAL A 35 5.38 -37.64 32.41
CA VAL A 35 5.82 -36.24 32.60
C VAL A 35 4.63 -35.31 32.30
N GLU A 36 3.82 -35.06 33.33
CA GLU A 36 2.66 -34.15 33.33
C GLU A 36 1.58 -34.49 32.26
N ASP A 37 1.39 -35.78 32.03
CA ASP A 37 0.61 -36.39 30.94
C ASP A 37 -0.81 -35.81 30.75
N SER A 38 -1.50 -35.50 31.86
CA SER A 38 -2.86 -34.92 31.80
C SER A 38 -2.89 -33.53 31.16
N ALA A 39 -1.88 -32.69 31.37
CA ALA A 39 -1.85 -31.34 30.82
C ALA A 39 -1.66 -31.34 29.30
N VAL A 40 -0.84 -32.28 28.78
CA VAL A 40 -0.60 -32.47 27.34
C VAL A 40 -1.81 -33.10 26.67
N ARG A 41 -2.40 -34.14 27.28
CA ARG A 41 -3.59 -34.82 26.76
C ARG A 41 -4.80 -33.90 26.70
N ASP A 42 -4.99 -33.07 27.73
CA ASP A 42 -6.00 -32.00 27.74
C ASP A 42 -5.78 -30.95 26.63
N PHE A 43 -4.53 -30.62 26.32
CA PHE A 43 -4.19 -29.52 25.43
C PHE A 43 -4.48 -29.88 23.96
N TYR A 44 -4.01 -31.04 23.52
CA TYR A 44 -4.26 -31.53 22.16
C TYR A 44 -5.62 -32.21 22.01
N GLY A 45 -6.21 -32.74 23.08
CA GLY A 45 -7.55 -33.33 23.07
C GLY A 45 -7.68 -34.42 21.99
N SER A 46 -8.72 -34.31 21.15
CA SER A 46 -8.96 -35.23 20.04
C SER A 46 -8.24 -34.86 18.73
N ALA A 47 -7.26 -33.94 18.74
CA ALA A 47 -6.48 -33.60 17.54
C ALA A 47 -5.46 -34.69 17.16
N VAL A 48 -5.14 -35.60 18.09
CA VAL A 48 -4.10 -36.63 17.96
C VAL A 48 -4.60 -37.92 18.64
N ASN A 49 -4.34 -39.08 18.04
CA ASN A 49 -4.64 -40.39 18.66
C ASN A 49 -3.51 -40.86 19.58
N GLU A 50 -3.83 -41.59 20.65
CA GLU A 50 -2.88 -41.98 21.71
C GLU A 50 -1.73 -42.87 21.18
N SER A 51 -2.02 -43.77 20.22
CA SER A 51 -0.99 -44.56 19.52
C SER A 51 0.05 -43.67 18.84
N TYR A 52 -0.40 -42.65 18.10
CA TYR A 52 0.52 -41.69 17.47
C TYR A 52 1.34 -40.92 18.51
N ARG A 53 0.71 -40.51 19.62
CA ARG A 53 1.39 -39.76 20.69
C ARG A 53 2.55 -40.56 21.27
N LEU A 54 2.27 -41.77 21.77
CA LEU A 54 3.28 -42.62 22.41
C LEU A 54 4.39 -43.04 21.43
N LYS A 55 4.06 -43.35 20.17
CA LYS A 55 5.07 -43.62 19.12
C LYS A 55 5.92 -42.38 18.78
N SER A 56 5.34 -41.19 18.78
CA SER A 56 6.05 -39.92 18.52
C SER A 56 6.95 -39.48 19.69
N GLU A 57 6.59 -39.86 20.91
CA GLU A 57 7.43 -39.73 22.11
C GLU A 57 8.60 -40.74 22.06
N LEU A 58 8.33 -42.00 21.70
CA LEU A 58 9.37 -43.02 21.50
C LEU A 58 10.41 -42.58 20.46
N VAL A 59 9.97 -42.08 19.30
CA VAL A 59 10.85 -41.47 18.27
C VAL A 59 11.66 -40.30 18.83
N ALA A 60 11.03 -39.37 19.57
CA ALA A 60 11.71 -38.20 20.11
C ALA A 60 12.80 -38.58 21.13
N ARG A 61 12.56 -39.63 21.93
CA ARG A 61 13.56 -40.22 22.83
C ARG A 61 14.73 -40.81 22.05
N HIS A 62 14.49 -41.63 21.03
CA HIS A 62 15.55 -42.30 20.26
C HIS A 62 16.41 -41.29 19.47
N LEU A 63 15.79 -40.25 18.88
CA LEU A 63 16.53 -39.13 18.28
C LEU A 63 17.42 -38.41 19.32
N SER A 64 16.96 -38.29 20.57
CA SER A 64 17.72 -37.67 21.66
C SER A 64 18.87 -38.55 22.18
N GLU A 65 18.72 -39.88 22.14
CA GLU A 65 19.77 -40.86 22.46
C GLU A 65 20.84 -40.95 21.34
N ILE A 66 20.46 -40.81 20.07
CA ILE A 66 21.38 -40.64 18.93
C ILE A 66 22.17 -39.32 19.06
N GLY A 67 21.47 -38.24 19.40
CA GLY A 67 22.03 -36.90 19.60
C GLY A 67 22.39 -36.15 18.31
N THR A 68 22.88 -34.92 18.46
CA THR A 68 23.21 -34.00 17.37
C THR A 68 24.53 -34.38 16.73
N GLY A 69 24.49 -35.04 15.57
CA GLY A 69 25.67 -35.47 14.83
C GLY A 69 25.84 -34.76 13.47
N LYS A 70 26.64 -35.36 12.58
CA LYS A 70 26.92 -34.82 11.24
C LYS A 70 25.64 -34.59 10.42
N PHE A 71 24.65 -35.47 10.55
CA PHE A 71 23.37 -35.34 9.84
C PHE A 71 22.65 -34.03 10.21
N GLN A 72 22.52 -33.74 11.51
CA GLN A 72 21.83 -32.54 11.99
C GLN A 72 22.56 -31.24 11.60
N TRP A 73 23.89 -31.21 11.63
CA TRP A 73 24.66 -30.03 11.20
C TRP A 73 24.58 -29.79 9.70
N ILE A 74 24.59 -30.84 8.87
CA ILE A 74 24.36 -30.70 7.43
C ILE A 74 22.91 -30.26 7.17
N LEU A 75 21.93 -30.83 7.86
CA LEU A 75 20.53 -30.42 7.77
C LEU A 75 20.32 -28.96 8.18
N PHE A 76 21.00 -28.46 9.22
CA PHE A 76 20.96 -27.04 9.61
C PHE A 76 21.43 -26.13 8.49
N VAL A 77 22.55 -26.45 7.83
CA VAL A 77 23.07 -25.70 6.68
C VAL A 77 22.12 -25.81 5.48
N VAL A 78 21.65 -27.01 5.14
CA VAL A 78 20.82 -27.25 3.96
C VAL A 78 19.42 -26.61 4.09
N ASN A 79 18.85 -26.57 5.30
CA ASN A 79 17.59 -25.87 5.59
C ASN A 79 17.83 -24.35 5.67
N GLY A 80 18.94 -23.91 6.27
CA GLY A 80 19.35 -22.50 6.27
C GLY A 80 19.50 -21.93 4.85
N CYS A 81 20.08 -22.69 3.94
CA CYS A 81 20.17 -22.33 2.53
C CYS A 81 18.80 -22.13 1.85
N GLY A 82 17.72 -22.75 2.33
CA GLY A 82 16.37 -22.49 1.80
C GLY A 82 15.79 -21.18 2.32
N TRP A 83 15.94 -20.89 3.62
CA TRP A 83 15.60 -19.60 4.22
C TRP A 83 16.36 -18.42 3.56
N MET A 84 17.63 -18.64 3.23
CA MET A 84 18.47 -17.70 2.48
C MET A 84 17.91 -17.44 1.08
N VAL A 85 17.46 -18.50 0.39
CA VAL A 85 16.86 -18.41 -0.95
C VAL A 85 15.47 -17.77 -0.94
N ASP A 86 14.65 -17.95 0.11
CA ASP A 86 13.38 -17.20 0.23
C ASP A 86 13.62 -15.69 0.39
N ASN A 87 14.69 -15.31 1.09
CA ASN A 87 15.09 -13.92 1.17
C ASN A 87 15.59 -13.40 -0.20
N PHE A 88 16.31 -14.21 -1.00
CA PHE A 88 16.68 -13.84 -2.38
C PHE A 88 15.46 -13.41 -3.20
N TRP A 89 14.31 -14.06 -3.01
CA TRP A 89 13.06 -13.69 -3.67
C TRP A 89 12.48 -12.40 -3.09
N SER A 90 12.35 -12.30 -1.77
CA SER A 90 11.73 -11.15 -1.09
C SER A 90 12.51 -9.85 -1.24
N GLN A 91 13.84 -9.91 -1.36
CA GLN A 91 14.71 -8.75 -1.53
C GLN A 91 15.10 -8.54 -2.99
N GLY A 92 15.25 -9.62 -3.78
CA GLY A 92 15.53 -9.55 -5.20
C GLY A 92 14.47 -8.74 -5.96
N ILE A 93 13.18 -9.00 -5.68
CA ILE A 93 12.08 -8.22 -6.29
C ILE A 93 12.13 -6.72 -5.93
N ALA A 94 12.60 -6.38 -4.73
CA ALA A 94 12.75 -4.98 -4.31
C ALA A 94 13.92 -4.31 -5.04
N ALA A 95 15.05 -5.00 -5.17
CA ALA A 95 16.27 -4.48 -5.82
C ALA A 95 16.14 -4.35 -7.34
N VAL A 96 15.54 -5.32 -8.04
CA VAL A 96 15.40 -5.27 -9.51
C VAL A 96 14.26 -4.36 -10.00
N ARG A 97 13.37 -3.92 -9.09
CA ARG A 97 12.22 -3.08 -9.45
C ARG A 97 12.61 -1.70 -10.03
N PRO A 98 13.50 -0.89 -9.42
CA PRO A 98 13.91 0.39 -9.99
C PRO A 98 14.51 0.30 -11.41
N PRO A 99 15.49 -0.57 -11.72
CA PRO A 99 16.03 -0.66 -13.09
C PRO A 99 15.02 -1.24 -14.11
N ILE A 100 14.02 -2.02 -13.68
CA ILE A 100 12.90 -2.45 -14.53
C ILE A 100 12.08 -1.24 -15.03
N MET A 101 11.90 -0.19 -14.21
CA MET A 101 11.24 1.06 -14.64
C MET A 101 11.96 1.78 -15.79
N ASN A 102 13.25 1.54 -15.95
CA ASN A 102 14.08 2.22 -16.97
C ASN A 102 14.15 1.43 -18.29
N GLU A 103 13.42 0.32 -18.43
CA GLU A 103 13.49 -0.56 -19.62
C GLU A 103 12.15 -1.07 -20.16
N PHE A 104 11.13 -1.27 -19.32
CA PHE A 104 9.83 -1.81 -19.78
C PHE A 104 8.79 -0.70 -19.92
N ASP A 105 8.41 -0.39 -21.17
CA ASP A 105 7.41 0.62 -21.51
C ASP A 105 5.96 0.20 -21.16
N ASP A 106 5.71 -1.09 -20.86
CA ASP A 106 4.37 -1.63 -20.55
C ASP A 106 4.02 -1.61 -19.04
N ILE A 107 4.87 -1.01 -18.20
CA ILE A 107 4.62 -0.94 -16.75
C ILE A 107 3.43 -0.01 -16.46
N THR A 108 2.31 -0.60 -16.08
CA THR A 108 1.19 0.12 -15.44
C THR A 108 1.56 0.53 -14.01
N ARG A 109 1.54 -0.42 -13.05
CA ARG A 109 2.19 -0.22 -11.74
C ARG A 109 3.40 -1.12 -11.58
N LEU A 110 4.55 -0.53 -11.25
CA LEU A 110 5.67 -1.30 -10.72
C LEU A 110 5.28 -2.13 -9.48
N SER A 111 4.37 -1.63 -8.64
CA SER A 111 3.88 -2.34 -7.46
C SER A 111 3.05 -3.59 -7.76
N PHE A 112 2.52 -3.77 -8.98
CA PHE A 112 1.81 -5.00 -9.35
C PHE A 112 2.73 -6.22 -9.34
N SER A 113 4.03 -6.07 -9.60
CA SER A 113 5.00 -7.15 -9.41
C SER A 113 5.03 -7.66 -7.97
N SER A 114 4.99 -6.73 -7.01
CA SER A 114 4.92 -7.05 -5.58
C SER A 114 3.56 -7.65 -5.21
N VAL A 115 2.45 -7.18 -5.78
CA VAL A 115 1.12 -7.81 -5.59
C VAL A 115 1.12 -9.25 -6.12
N ALA A 116 1.65 -9.48 -7.32
CA ALA A 116 1.76 -10.82 -7.92
C ALA A 116 2.61 -11.77 -7.05
N TYR A 117 3.76 -11.29 -6.56
CA TYR A 117 4.59 -12.03 -5.61
C TYR A 117 3.86 -12.31 -4.27
N TYR A 118 3.14 -11.35 -3.70
CA TYR A 118 2.37 -11.54 -2.46
C TYR A 118 1.17 -12.49 -2.63
N VAL A 119 0.47 -12.45 -3.76
CA VAL A 119 -0.58 -13.42 -4.11
C VAL A 119 0.03 -14.82 -4.24
N GLY A 120 1.18 -14.93 -4.91
CA GLY A 120 1.97 -16.16 -4.94
C GLY A 120 2.33 -16.66 -3.54
N LEU A 121 2.87 -15.80 -2.67
CA LEU A 121 3.23 -16.14 -1.28
C LEU A 121 2.02 -16.64 -0.46
N ILE A 122 0.85 -16.02 -0.63
CA ILE A 122 -0.40 -16.41 0.03
C ILE A 122 -0.84 -17.82 -0.41
N VAL A 123 -0.87 -18.07 -1.72
CA VAL A 123 -1.22 -19.38 -2.31
C VAL A 123 -0.19 -20.44 -1.92
N GLY A 124 1.11 -20.11 -2.00
CA GLY A 124 2.22 -21.00 -1.69
C GLY A 124 2.25 -21.44 -0.23
N ALA A 125 2.08 -20.51 0.71
CA ALA A 125 2.07 -20.82 2.15
C ALA A 125 0.92 -21.77 2.53
N PHE A 126 -0.26 -21.54 1.96
CA PHE A 126 -1.43 -22.38 2.16
C PHE A 126 -1.26 -23.76 1.50
N PHE A 127 -0.84 -23.79 0.23
CA PHE A 127 -0.67 -25.01 -0.55
C PHE A 127 0.45 -25.89 -0.01
N TRP A 128 1.67 -25.39 0.16
CA TRP A 128 2.80 -26.22 0.57
C TRP A 128 2.73 -26.65 2.04
N GLY A 129 2.17 -25.81 2.92
CA GLY A 129 1.91 -26.20 4.30
C GLY A 129 0.98 -27.41 4.37
N THR A 130 -0.15 -27.37 3.67
CA THR A 130 -1.09 -28.50 3.63
C THR A 130 -0.58 -29.69 2.83
N ALA A 131 0.07 -29.46 1.69
CA ALA A 131 0.70 -30.51 0.90
C ALA A 131 1.80 -31.26 1.67
N ALA A 132 2.48 -30.62 2.63
CA ALA A 132 3.45 -31.29 3.49
C ALA A 132 2.80 -32.25 4.52
N ASP A 133 1.54 -32.05 4.91
CA ASP A 133 0.76 -33.00 5.74
C ASP A 133 0.08 -34.11 4.89
N VAL A 134 -0.13 -33.87 3.59
CA VAL A 134 -0.86 -34.79 2.68
C VAL A 134 0.07 -35.67 1.84
N ILE A 135 1.12 -35.09 1.25
CA ILE A 135 2.00 -35.74 0.27
C ILE A 135 3.32 -36.22 0.91
N GLY A 136 3.81 -35.49 1.93
CA GLY A 136 5.07 -35.75 2.63
C GLY A 136 5.92 -34.48 2.79
N ARG A 137 6.83 -34.45 3.75
CA ARG A 137 7.74 -33.31 3.95
C ARG A 137 8.78 -33.25 2.83
N LYS A 138 9.35 -34.41 2.47
CA LYS A 138 10.46 -34.51 1.51
C LYS A 138 10.10 -34.05 0.09
N PRO A 139 8.92 -34.35 -0.48
CA PRO A 139 8.51 -33.77 -1.75
C PRO A 139 8.44 -32.22 -1.70
N ALA A 140 7.72 -31.66 -0.73
CA ALA A 140 7.53 -30.21 -0.60
C ALA A 140 8.88 -29.46 -0.40
N PHE A 141 9.77 -30.02 0.42
CA PHE A 141 11.11 -29.49 0.73
C PHE A 141 12.05 -29.36 -0.49
N ASN A 142 11.85 -30.22 -1.49
CA ASN A 142 12.64 -30.21 -2.73
C ASN A 142 11.94 -29.42 -3.85
N SER A 143 10.62 -29.52 -3.97
CA SER A 143 9.86 -28.84 -5.03
C SER A 143 9.86 -27.32 -4.90
N THR A 144 9.72 -26.79 -3.69
CA THR A 144 9.68 -25.34 -3.43
C THR A 144 10.93 -24.63 -3.97
N ILE A 145 12.11 -24.95 -3.44
CA ILE A 145 13.39 -24.35 -3.85
C ILE A 145 13.72 -24.57 -5.34
N PHE A 146 13.39 -25.73 -5.91
CA PHE A 146 13.66 -26.04 -7.31
C PHE A 146 12.78 -25.24 -8.28
N ILE A 147 11.50 -25.07 -7.97
CA ILE A 147 10.58 -24.22 -8.75
C ILE A 147 11.03 -22.74 -8.66
N GLY A 148 11.33 -22.25 -7.46
CA GLY A 148 11.84 -20.88 -7.27
C GLY A 148 13.09 -20.60 -8.09
N ALA A 149 14.07 -21.49 -8.05
CA ALA A 149 15.34 -21.36 -8.79
C ALA A 149 15.16 -21.28 -10.31
N ILE A 150 14.35 -22.18 -10.89
CA ILE A 150 14.11 -22.20 -12.35
C ILE A 150 13.43 -20.91 -12.81
N PHE A 151 12.37 -20.49 -12.11
CA PHE A 151 11.62 -19.30 -12.50
C PHE A 151 12.41 -18.01 -12.24
N ALA A 152 13.27 -17.96 -11.23
CA ALA A 152 14.20 -16.83 -11.03
C ALA A 152 15.20 -16.66 -12.19
N CYS A 153 15.76 -17.76 -12.71
CA CYS A 153 16.56 -17.70 -13.94
C CYS A 153 15.73 -17.22 -15.14
N ALA A 154 14.47 -17.63 -15.25
CA ALA A 154 13.57 -17.22 -16.32
C ALA A 154 13.21 -15.72 -16.28
N VAL A 155 13.14 -15.09 -15.10
CA VAL A 155 12.86 -13.64 -14.96
C VAL A 155 13.87 -12.79 -15.72
N ALA A 156 15.14 -13.18 -15.80
CA ALA A 156 16.13 -12.46 -16.60
C ALA A 156 15.84 -12.47 -18.12
N GLY A 157 15.04 -13.44 -18.58
CA GLY A 157 14.56 -13.53 -19.96
C GLY A 157 13.35 -12.65 -20.27
N ALA A 158 12.71 -12.02 -19.26
CA ALA A 158 11.54 -11.17 -19.46
C ALA A 158 11.86 -9.96 -20.36
N GLN A 159 10.87 -9.60 -21.18
CA GLN A 159 10.90 -8.50 -22.14
C GLN A 159 9.71 -7.53 -21.97
N ASP A 160 8.76 -7.91 -21.12
CA ASP A 160 7.53 -7.20 -20.80
C ASP A 160 7.20 -7.40 -19.31
N PHE A 161 6.46 -6.45 -18.74
CA PHE A 161 6.12 -6.41 -17.33
C PHE A 161 5.05 -7.45 -16.92
N VAL A 162 4.19 -7.87 -17.85
CA VAL A 162 3.18 -8.92 -17.60
C VAL A 162 3.85 -10.28 -17.38
N THR A 163 4.80 -10.66 -18.23
CA THR A 163 5.66 -11.84 -18.07
C THR A 163 6.45 -11.75 -16.77
N PHE A 164 7.07 -10.61 -16.48
CA PHE A 164 7.81 -10.38 -15.23
C PHE A 164 6.93 -10.63 -14.00
N CYS A 165 5.72 -10.05 -13.94
CA CYS A 165 4.77 -10.27 -12.84
C CYS A 165 4.31 -11.74 -12.75
N SER A 166 4.06 -12.38 -13.90
CA SER A 166 3.61 -13.77 -13.96
C SER A 166 4.68 -14.74 -13.42
N LEU A 167 5.94 -14.54 -13.78
CA LEU A 167 7.06 -15.31 -13.25
C LEU A 167 7.24 -15.06 -11.73
N TRP A 168 7.09 -13.81 -11.27
CA TRP A 168 7.14 -13.49 -9.84
C TRP A 168 5.99 -14.08 -9.02
N ALA A 169 4.80 -14.30 -9.60
CA ALA A 169 3.73 -15.06 -8.94
C ALA A 169 4.10 -16.53 -8.72
N VAL A 170 4.79 -17.16 -9.68
CA VAL A 170 5.29 -18.55 -9.53
C VAL A 170 6.42 -18.62 -8.50
N ILE A 171 7.37 -17.67 -8.52
CA ILE A 171 8.41 -17.55 -7.49
C ILE A 171 7.80 -17.33 -6.10
N GLY A 172 6.76 -16.49 -5.99
CA GLY A 172 5.99 -16.31 -4.75
C GLY A 172 5.33 -17.62 -4.29
N THR A 173 4.77 -18.40 -5.21
CA THR A 173 4.15 -19.69 -4.91
C THR A 173 5.17 -20.72 -4.41
N ALA A 174 6.40 -20.70 -4.90
CA ALA A 174 7.51 -21.46 -4.34
C ALA A 174 7.93 -20.95 -2.94
N ALA A 175 8.18 -19.64 -2.83
CA ALA A 175 8.68 -18.97 -1.63
C ALA A 175 7.70 -19.02 -0.44
N GLY A 176 6.39 -19.10 -0.71
CA GLY A 176 5.40 -19.16 0.37
C GLY A 176 5.52 -20.42 1.22
N GLY A 177 5.97 -21.52 0.62
CA GLY A 177 6.06 -22.83 1.26
C GLY A 177 7.39 -23.21 1.88
N ASN A 178 8.49 -22.63 1.40
CA ASN A 178 9.84 -23.11 1.65
C ASN A 178 10.26 -22.92 3.12
N VAL A 179 10.27 -21.68 3.67
CA VAL A 179 10.53 -21.45 5.11
C VAL A 179 9.63 -22.29 6.05
N PRO A 180 8.29 -22.38 5.88
CA PRO A 180 7.45 -23.27 6.69
C PRO A 180 7.86 -24.74 6.62
N VAL A 181 8.10 -25.28 5.43
CA VAL A 181 8.45 -26.70 5.26
C VAL A 181 9.86 -27.00 5.78
N ASP A 182 10.85 -26.14 5.51
CA ASP A 182 12.20 -26.22 6.04
C ASP A 182 12.22 -26.26 7.58
N SER A 183 11.39 -25.43 8.21
CA SER A 183 11.26 -25.36 9.67
C SER A 183 10.72 -26.67 10.25
N ILE A 184 9.71 -27.25 9.60
CA ILE A 184 9.08 -28.51 10.00
C ILE A 184 10.04 -29.70 9.78
N VAL A 185 10.73 -29.76 8.64
CA VAL A 185 11.75 -30.78 8.35
C VAL A 185 12.86 -30.73 9.40
N PHE A 186 13.37 -29.55 9.74
CA PHE A 186 14.42 -29.41 10.75
C PHE A 186 13.93 -29.90 12.12
N LEU A 187 12.77 -29.41 12.57
CA LEU A 187 12.16 -29.77 13.86
C LEU A 187 11.84 -31.27 14.01
N GLU A 188 11.56 -31.98 12.93
CA GLU A 188 11.20 -33.41 12.95
C GLU A 188 12.42 -34.35 12.92
N PHE A 189 13.63 -33.82 12.73
CA PHE A 189 14.89 -34.57 12.71
C PHE A 189 15.92 -34.13 13.79
N VAL A 190 15.64 -33.08 14.56
CA VAL A 190 16.54 -32.49 15.56
C VAL A 190 16.17 -32.93 16.99
N PRO A 191 17.15 -33.37 17.81
CA PRO A 191 16.95 -33.68 19.23
C PRO A 191 16.36 -32.50 20.03
N GLN A 192 15.54 -32.80 21.04
CA GLN A 192 14.91 -31.76 21.88
C GLN A 192 15.94 -30.79 22.50
N SER A 193 17.08 -31.30 22.94
CA SER A 193 18.19 -30.52 23.53
C SER A 193 18.86 -29.51 22.57
N HIS A 194 18.53 -29.52 21.28
CA HIS A 194 19.09 -28.64 20.27
C HIS A 194 18.01 -27.89 19.46
N GLN A 195 16.76 -27.88 19.91
CA GLN A 195 15.67 -27.16 19.23
C GLN A 195 15.89 -25.63 19.21
N TRP A 196 16.76 -25.07 20.05
CA TRP A 196 17.23 -23.68 19.92
C TRP A 196 17.86 -23.35 18.55
N LEU A 197 18.42 -24.35 17.85
CA LEU A 197 18.92 -24.18 16.49
C LEU A 197 17.82 -23.80 15.48
N LEU A 198 16.54 -24.09 15.76
CA LEU A 198 15.43 -23.67 14.89
C LEU A 198 15.23 -22.15 14.93
N VAL A 199 15.54 -21.50 16.06
CA VAL A 199 15.54 -20.03 16.18
C VAL A 199 16.76 -19.43 15.48
N THR A 200 17.95 -20.02 15.63
CA THR A 200 19.15 -19.52 14.92
C THR A 200 19.10 -19.75 13.41
N LEU A 201 18.24 -20.65 12.93
CA LEU A 201 18.00 -20.87 11.49
C LEU A 201 17.57 -19.58 10.77
N SER A 202 16.87 -18.67 11.45
CA SER A 202 16.50 -17.36 10.91
C SER A 202 17.68 -16.40 10.67
N ALA A 203 18.89 -16.71 11.15
CA ALA A 203 20.09 -15.98 10.78
C ALA A 203 20.37 -16.06 9.26
N TRP A 204 20.00 -17.18 8.62
CA TRP A 204 20.18 -17.39 7.18
C TRP A 204 19.31 -16.47 6.30
N TRP A 205 18.16 -16.01 6.81
CA TRP A 205 17.36 -14.97 6.15
C TRP A 205 18.16 -13.66 6.01
N ASN A 206 18.88 -13.27 7.07
CA ASN A 206 19.71 -12.06 7.09
C ASN A 206 20.98 -12.22 6.23
N LEU A 207 21.57 -13.42 6.19
CA LEU A 207 22.62 -13.75 5.23
C LEU A 207 22.15 -13.62 3.78
N GLY A 208 20.91 -14.06 3.49
CA GLY A 208 20.29 -13.86 2.17
C GLY A 208 20.16 -12.37 1.82
N GLN A 209 19.75 -11.55 2.78
CA GLN A 209 19.57 -10.11 2.59
C GLN A 209 20.91 -9.40 2.35
N LEU A 210 21.96 -9.81 3.05
CA LEU A 210 23.32 -9.35 2.84
C LEU A 210 23.82 -9.73 1.43
N ILE A 211 23.59 -10.97 0.97
CA ILE A 211 23.97 -11.42 -0.38
C ILE A 211 23.23 -10.60 -1.46
N VAL A 212 21.91 -10.39 -1.34
CA VAL A 212 21.18 -9.56 -2.30
C VAL A 212 21.68 -8.11 -2.27
N SER A 213 21.95 -7.55 -1.09
CA SER A 213 22.47 -6.18 -0.97
C SER A 213 23.84 -6.03 -1.63
N LEU A 214 24.76 -7.00 -1.43
CA LEU A 214 26.08 -7.01 -2.06
C LEU A 214 25.99 -7.19 -3.58
N LEU A 215 25.14 -8.10 -4.08
CA LEU A 215 24.94 -8.28 -5.52
C LEU A 215 24.26 -7.06 -6.17
N SER A 216 23.38 -6.37 -5.43
CA SER A 216 22.77 -5.11 -5.87
C SER A 216 23.79 -3.97 -5.93
N TRP A 217 24.69 -3.90 -4.95
CA TRP A 217 25.81 -2.96 -4.96
C TRP A 217 26.75 -3.22 -6.15
N VAL A 218 27.13 -4.48 -6.38
CA VAL A 218 28.04 -4.86 -7.49
C VAL A 218 27.39 -4.64 -8.86
N PHE A 219 26.15 -5.07 -9.07
CA PHE A 219 25.53 -5.05 -10.40
C PHE A 219 24.71 -3.79 -10.71
N LEU A 220 23.93 -3.24 -9.77
CA LEU A 220 23.08 -2.07 -10.07
C LEU A 220 23.84 -0.75 -10.00
N ALA A 221 24.84 -0.62 -9.12
CA ALA A 221 25.63 0.62 -9.08
C ALA A 221 26.57 0.78 -10.29
N ASN A 222 26.75 -0.26 -11.12
CA ASN A 222 27.68 -0.26 -12.26
C ASN A 222 27.01 -0.59 -13.63
N PHE A 223 25.87 -1.28 -13.66
CA PHE A 223 25.24 -1.78 -14.90
C PHE A 223 23.72 -1.52 -14.95
N ALA A 224 23.22 -0.47 -14.29
CA ALA A 224 21.83 -0.02 -14.40
C ALA A 224 21.77 1.47 -14.75
N CYS A 225 20.75 1.85 -15.54
CA CYS A 225 20.50 3.24 -15.85
C CYS A 225 20.03 4.02 -14.61
N SER A 226 20.44 5.28 -14.47
CA SER A 226 19.93 6.20 -13.44
C SER A 226 18.59 6.86 -13.81
N SER A 227 18.23 6.86 -15.10
CA SER A 227 17.00 7.46 -15.65
C SER A 227 16.52 6.67 -16.88
N PRO A 228 15.24 6.72 -17.26
CA PRO A 228 14.74 6.13 -18.50
C PRO A 228 15.29 6.80 -19.76
N GLU A 229 15.54 8.12 -19.72
CA GLU A 229 15.99 8.89 -20.88
C GLU A 229 17.30 8.32 -21.47
N GLY A 230 17.23 7.85 -22.72
CA GLY A 230 18.36 7.25 -23.43
C GLY A 230 18.79 5.86 -22.95
N CYS A 231 18.11 5.28 -21.95
CA CYS A 231 18.45 3.96 -21.42
C CYS A 231 18.22 2.87 -22.47
N ARG A 232 19.30 2.22 -22.92
CA ARG A 232 19.21 1.05 -23.80
C ARG A 232 19.33 -0.20 -22.95
N ARG A 233 18.64 -1.27 -23.33
CA ARG A 233 18.71 -2.60 -22.68
C ARG A 233 20.14 -3.10 -22.43
N GLN A 234 21.09 -2.83 -23.33
CA GLN A 234 22.52 -3.16 -23.17
C GLN A 234 23.17 -2.49 -21.95
N ASP A 235 22.72 -1.28 -21.59
CA ASP A 235 23.28 -0.43 -20.54
C ASP A 235 22.55 -0.62 -19.20
N ASN A 236 21.49 -1.45 -19.18
CA ASN A 236 20.65 -1.75 -18.02
C ASN A 236 20.73 -3.23 -17.56
N MET A 237 21.75 -3.98 -17.98
CA MET A 237 21.83 -5.44 -17.79
C MET A 237 21.99 -5.91 -16.34
N GLY A 238 22.31 -5.02 -15.39
CA GLY A 238 22.59 -5.35 -13.99
C GLY A 238 21.47 -6.11 -13.28
N TRP A 239 20.20 -5.80 -13.57
CA TRP A 239 19.07 -6.51 -12.97
C TRP A 239 18.96 -7.96 -13.45
N ARG A 240 19.35 -8.23 -14.70
CA ARG A 240 19.42 -9.59 -15.25
C ARG A 240 20.57 -10.37 -14.66
N TYR A 241 21.74 -9.74 -14.47
CA TYR A 241 22.88 -10.38 -13.80
C TYR A 241 22.55 -10.81 -12.36
N ILE A 242 21.78 -10.00 -11.62
CA ILE A 242 21.25 -10.37 -10.29
C ILE A 242 20.34 -11.59 -10.39
N MET A 243 19.33 -11.59 -11.25
CA MET A 243 18.38 -12.71 -11.34
C MET A 243 19.03 -14.01 -11.81
N ILE A 244 19.98 -13.95 -12.75
CA ILE A 244 20.79 -15.11 -13.17
C ILE A 244 21.67 -15.61 -12.02
N THR A 245 22.29 -14.71 -11.25
CA THR A 245 23.18 -15.09 -10.13
C THR A 245 22.39 -15.70 -8.97
N LEU A 246 21.31 -15.05 -8.53
CA LEU A 246 20.43 -15.56 -7.45
C LEU A 246 19.75 -16.88 -7.86
N GLY A 247 19.23 -16.96 -9.09
CA GLY A 247 18.65 -18.19 -9.64
C GLY A 247 19.68 -19.32 -9.77
N GLY A 248 20.90 -19.01 -10.22
CA GLY A 248 22.00 -19.97 -10.34
C GLY A 248 22.47 -20.52 -8.97
N ILE A 249 22.60 -19.66 -7.96
CA ILE A 249 22.90 -20.08 -6.58
C ILE A 249 21.77 -20.95 -6.04
N ALA A 250 20.51 -20.53 -6.18
CA ALA A 250 19.35 -21.30 -5.75
C ALA A 250 19.25 -22.67 -6.45
N LEU A 251 19.60 -22.75 -7.74
CA LEU A 251 19.59 -23.97 -8.53
C LEU A 251 20.71 -24.94 -8.08
N ALA A 252 21.91 -24.43 -7.80
CA ALA A 252 22.98 -25.23 -7.21
C ALA A 252 22.59 -25.78 -5.84
N LEU A 253 21.95 -24.98 -4.98
CA LEU A 253 21.42 -25.39 -3.68
C LEU A 253 20.30 -26.43 -3.81
N ALA A 254 19.41 -26.30 -4.80
CA ALA A 254 18.40 -27.30 -5.11
C ALA A 254 19.03 -28.64 -5.57
N PHE A 255 20.06 -28.61 -6.42
CA PHE A 255 20.80 -29.83 -6.78
C PHE A 255 21.53 -30.45 -5.59
N ILE A 256 22.06 -29.65 -4.64
CA ILE A 256 22.65 -30.17 -3.40
C ILE A 256 21.59 -30.88 -2.54
N ARG A 257 20.39 -30.29 -2.37
CA ARG A 257 19.25 -30.93 -1.67
C ARG A 257 18.81 -32.25 -2.33
N ILE A 258 18.68 -32.26 -3.66
CA ILE A 258 18.08 -33.38 -4.40
C ILE A 258 19.09 -34.53 -4.63
N LEU A 259 20.33 -34.22 -4.99
CA LEU A 259 21.32 -35.19 -5.45
C LEU A 259 22.36 -35.57 -4.38
N VAL A 260 22.82 -34.60 -3.57
CA VAL A 260 23.94 -34.78 -2.64
C VAL A 260 23.45 -35.19 -1.26
N PHE A 261 22.55 -34.43 -0.63
CA PHE A 261 22.06 -34.68 0.73
C PHE A 261 20.65 -35.28 0.75
N LYS A 262 20.56 -36.56 0.41
CA LYS A 262 19.30 -37.32 0.30
C LYS A 262 18.68 -37.61 1.67
N ILE A 263 17.94 -36.65 2.23
CA ILE A 263 17.15 -36.85 3.47
C ILE A 263 16.16 -38.03 3.33
N PRO A 264 15.85 -38.77 4.42
CA PRO A 264 14.69 -39.65 4.48
C PRO A 264 13.39 -38.81 4.57
N GLU A 265 12.22 -39.46 4.58
CA GLU A 265 10.94 -38.80 4.89
C GLU A 265 10.76 -38.73 6.41
N SER A 266 10.04 -37.72 6.92
CA SER A 266 9.92 -37.46 8.37
C SER A 266 9.30 -38.64 9.13
N PRO A 267 9.92 -39.12 10.23
CA PRO A 267 9.34 -40.15 11.08
C PRO A 267 7.97 -39.73 11.62
N LYS A 268 7.79 -38.46 11.96
CA LYS A 268 6.53 -37.92 12.51
C LYS A 268 5.44 -37.76 11.45
N TYR A 269 5.80 -37.60 10.18
CA TYR A 269 4.88 -37.75 9.06
C TYR A 269 4.51 -39.22 8.84
N LEU A 270 5.49 -40.12 8.77
CA LEU A 270 5.27 -41.54 8.49
C LEU A 270 4.39 -42.22 9.55
N LEU A 271 4.61 -41.94 10.85
CA LEU A 271 3.72 -42.35 11.93
C LEU A 271 2.28 -41.84 11.76
N SER A 272 2.07 -40.64 11.19
CA SER A 272 0.73 -40.07 11.00
C SER A 272 -0.06 -40.78 9.90
N LYS A 273 0.64 -41.46 8.99
CA LYS A 273 0.10 -42.34 7.95
C LYS A 273 0.11 -43.82 8.35
N GLY A 274 0.45 -44.16 9.61
CA GLY A 274 0.58 -45.54 10.08
C GLY A 274 1.71 -46.35 9.41
N ARG A 275 2.76 -45.67 8.91
CA ARG A 275 3.88 -46.29 8.18
C ARG A 275 5.08 -46.53 9.11
N ASP A 276 4.82 -47.26 10.19
CA ASP A 276 5.75 -47.41 11.33
C ASP A 276 7.12 -47.97 10.92
N ALA A 277 7.17 -48.98 10.06
CA ALA A 277 8.43 -49.57 9.59
C ALA A 277 9.33 -48.55 8.87
N GLU A 278 8.74 -47.64 8.09
CA GLU A 278 9.48 -46.57 7.42
C GLU A 278 9.86 -45.44 8.41
N ALA A 279 9.05 -45.19 9.44
CA ALA A 279 9.41 -44.25 10.50
C ALA A 279 10.63 -44.74 11.31
N VAL A 280 10.71 -46.04 11.59
CA VAL A 280 11.87 -46.68 12.23
C VAL A 280 13.10 -46.59 11.32
N GLU A 281 12.99 -46.98 10.05
CA GLU A 281 14.08 -46.87 9.07
C GLU A 281 14.59 -45.43 8.90
N SER A 282 13.69 -44.42 8.96
CA SER A 282 14.07 -43.01 8.90
C SER A 282 14.91 -42.56 10.11
N VAL A 283 14.61 -43.05 11.33
CA VAL A 283 15.45 -42.80 12.52
C VAL A 283 16.77 -43.58 12.44
N ASN A 284 16.74 -44.83 12.03
CA ASN A 284 17.93 -45.68 11.94
C ASN A 284 18.89 -45.24 10.82
N TYR A 285 18.38 -44.65 9.73
CA TYR A 285 19.19 -43.94 8.74
C TYR A 285 20.05 -42.84 9.38
N ILE A 286 19.48 -42.06 10.30
CA ILE A 286 20.17 -40.96 11.00
C ILE A 286 21.21 -41.53 11.99
N ALA A 287 20.89 -42.62 12.68
CA ALA A 287 21.84 -43.34 13.52
C ALA A 287 23.07 -43.79 12.71
N ARG A 288 22.85 -44.48 11.57
CA ARG A 288 23.91 -44.87 10.63
C ARG A 288 24.73 -43.68 10.12
N TYR A 289 24.07 -42.60 9.68
CA TYR A 289 24.75 -41.39 9.18
C TYR A 289 25.64 -40.73 10.25
N ASN A 290 25.22 -40.79 11.52
CA ASN A 290 25.96 -40.23 12.66
C ASN A 290 26.99 -41.19 13.27
N GLY A 291 27.10 -42.44 12.80
CA GLY A 291 27.97 -43.46 13.42
C GLY A 291 27.49 -43.89 14.81
N LYS A 292 26.18 -43.97 15.00
CA LYS A 292 25.49 -44.32 16.25
C LYS A 292 24.76 -45.67 16.10
N PRO A 293 24.54 -46.41 17.19
CA PRO A 293 23.78 -47.67 17.14
C PRO A 293 22.31 -47.42 16.76
N GLU A 294 21.74 -48.36 16.04
CA GLU A 294 20.32 -48.39 15.71
C GLU A 294 19.52 -48.93 16.91
N THR A 295 19.00 -48.02 17.73
CA THR A 295 18.29 -48.39 18.98
C THR A 295 16.80 -48.62 18.81
N LEU A 296 16.19 -48.15 17.70
CA LEU A 296 14.74 -48.22 17.48
C LEU A 296 14.38 -49.44 16.61
N THR A 297 13.33 -50.18 16.99
CA THR A 297 12.82 -51.35 16.24
C THR A 297 11.32 -51.23 15.93
N LEU A 298 10.86 -51.98 14.93
CA LEU A 298 9.43 -52.07 14.59
C LEU A 298 8.61 -52.74 15.70
N GLU A 299 9.18 -53.74 16.38
CA GLU A 299 8.51 -54.45 17.47
C GLU A 299 8.10 -53.50 18.61
N MET A 300 8.96 -52.53 18.94
CA MET A 300 8.67 -51.50 19.94
C MET A 300 7.51 -50.56 19.54
N MET A 301 7.26 -50.35 18.25
CA MET A 301 6.07 -49.62 17.77
C MET A 301 4.81 -50.49 17.85
N GLN A 302 4.92 -51.77 17.49
CA GLN A 302 3.81 -52.71 17.53
C GLN A 302 3.36 -53.01 18.98
N ASP A 303 4.28 -53.05 19.94
CA ASP A 303 3.96 -53.24 21.36
C ASP A 303 3.13 -52.10 21.95
N ILE A 304 3.34 -50.85 21.50
CA ILE A 304 2.49 -49.71 21.89
C ILE A 304 1.04 -49.94 21.44
N ASP A 305 0.83 -50.41 20.21
CA ASP A 305 -0.53 -50.73 19.72
C ASP A 305 -1.13 -51.91 20.50
N ARG A 306 -0.38 -53.01 20.70
CA ARG A 306 -0.82 -54.17 21.48
C ARG A 306 -1.26 -53.77 22.90
N GLN A 307 -0.56 -52.82 23.52
CA GLN A 307 -0.90 -52.30 24.85
C GLN A 307 -2.16 -51.41 24.85
N ILE A 308 -2.34 -50.56 23.83
CA ILE A 308 -3.57 -49.74 23.69
C ILE A 308 -4.79 -50.63 23.41
N TYR A 309 -4.68 -51.61 22.51
CA TYR A 309 -5.75 -52.56 22.21
C TYR A 309 -6.12 -53.40 23.44
N SER A 310 -5.15 -53.90 24.21
CA SER A 310 -5.45 -54.67 25.44
C SER A 310 -6.07 -53.81 26.55
N CYS A 311 -5.75 -52.52 26.65
CA CYS A 311 -6.45 -51.59 27.55
C CYS A 311 -7.92 -51.37 27.14
N ALA A 312 -8.21 -51.28 25.83
CA ALA A 312 -9.58 -51.10 25.33
C ALA A 312 -10.50 -52.29 25.59
N VAL A 313 -9.96 -53.52 25.63
CA VAL A 313 -10.71 -54.78 25.85
C VAL A 313 -11.34 -54.90 27.24
N VAL A 314 -10.95 -54.05 28.21
CA VAL A 314 -11.53 -54.05 29.57
C VAL A 314 -12.95 -53.45 29.62
N SER A 315 -13.47 -52.90 28.50
CA SER A 315 -14.75 -52.19 28.43
C SER A 315 -15.99 -53.05 28.06
N SER A 316 -16.43 -53.90 28.98
CA SER A 316 -17.85 -54.24 29.24
C SER A 316 -18.77 -54.91 28.18
N THR A 317 -18.37 -55.19 26.92
CA THR A 317 -19.21 -55.94 25.96
C THR A 317 -18.44 -57.05 25.24
N GLY A 318 -18.75 -58.30 25.58
CA GLY A 318 -18.01 -59.49 25.11
C GLY A 318 -18.44 -60.02 23.75
N GLU A 319 -18.23 -59.26 22.67
CA GLU A 319 -18.30 -59.78 21.29
C GLU A 319 -16.88 -59.89 20.67
N PRO A 320 -16.62 -60.92 19.83
CA PRO A 320 -15.31 -61.13 19.21
C PRO A 320 -15.11 -60.18 18.00
N VAL A 321 -14.54 -59.01 18.26
CA VAL A 321 -14.14 -58.06 17.21
C VAL A 321 -12.95 -58.61 16.40
N HIS A 322 -12.92 -58.33 15.09
CA HIS A 322 -11.97 -58.91 14.14
C HIS A 322 -10.49 -58.71 14.52
N ALA A 323 -9.67 -59.68 14.08
CA ALA A 323 -8.24 -59.72 14.35
C ALA A 323 -7.49 -58.47 13.87
N ILE A 324 -6.40 -58.14 14.59
CA ILE A 324 -5.44 -57.10 14.21
C ILE A 324 -4.97 -57.37 12.77
N PRO A 325 -5.06 -56.40 11.84
CA PRO A 325 -4.49 -56.55 10.50
C PRO A 325 -2.98 -56.77 10.61
N ASP A 326 -2.49 -57.90 10.10
CA ASP A 326 -1.06 -58.21 10.10
C ASP A 326 -0.29 -57.17 9.27
N GLN A 327 0.44 -56.29 9.97
CA GLN A 327 1.38 -55.35 9.35
C GLN A 327 2.77 -55.99 9.22
N THR A 328 2.83 -57.15 8.55
CA THR A 328 4.06 -57.63 7.90
C THR A 328 4.55 -56.61 6.87
N GLU A 329 5.85 -56.65 6.53
CA GLU A 329 6.59 -55.60 5.79
C GLU A 329 5.94 -55.12 4.47
N ARG A 330 4.95 -54.21 4.56
CA ARG A 330 4.20 -53.77 3.39
C ARG A 330 4.95 -52.66 2.64
N LYS A 331 5.93 -53.07 1.83
CA LYS A 331 6.61 -52.23 0.83
C LYS A 331 5.60 -51.78 -0.25
N LEU A 332 4.88 -50.72 0.06
CA LEU A 332 3.84 -50.12 -0.80
C LEU A 332 4.44 -49.62 -2.13
N SER A 333 3.70 -49.79 -3.23
CA SER A 333 4.12 -49.22 -4.52
C SER A 333 3.99 -47.70 -4.50
N MET A 334 4.79 -47.01 -5.32
CA MET A 334 4.66 -45.55 -5.50
C MET A 334 3.24 -45.12 -5.89
N LYS A 335 2.51 -45.98 -6.63
CA LYS A 335 1.10 -45.76 -6.99
C LYS A 335 0.15 -45.88 -5.79
N ASP A 336 0.42 -46.79 -4.86
CA ASP A 336 -0.38 -46.97 -3.65
C ASP A 336 -0.11 -45.84 -2.65
N ILE A 337 1.16 -45.45 -2.48
CA ILE A 337 1.56 -44.29 -1.66
C ILE A 337 0.86 -43.02 -2.15
N LEU A 338 0.85 -42.75 -3.45
CA LEU A 338 0.12 -41.62 -4.02
C LEU A 338 -1.40 -41.74 -3.78
N ARG A 339 -1.98 -42.92 -4.00
CA ARG A 339 -3.42 -43.16 -3.82
C ARG A 339 -3.87 -42.97 -2.37
N ASP A 340 -3.08 -43.41 -1.40
CA ASP A 340 -3.41 -43.30 0.01
C ASP A 340 -3.16 -41.88 0.54
N ASN A 341 -2.06 -41.22 0.14
CA ASN A 341 -1.83 -39.80 0.40
C ASN A 341 -3.04 -38.93 -0.03
N PHE A 342 -3.62 -39.17 -1.21
CA PHE A 342 -4.78 -38.41 -1.71
C PHE A 342 -6.11 -38.71 -1.00
N LYS A 343 -6.27 -39.84 -0.30
CA LYS A 343 -7.50 -40.11 0.49
C LYS A 343 -7.64 -39.14 1.68
N ASP A 344 -6.51 -38.73 2.25
CA ASP A 344 -6.49 -37.84 3.42
C ASP A 344 -6.79 -36.38 3.08
N PHE A 345 -6.93 -36.03 1.79
CA PHE A 345 -7.30 -34.68 1.35
C PHE A 345 -8.76 -34.37 1.70
N SER A 346 -8.98 -34.06 2.96
CA SER A 346 -10.27 -33.91 3.61
C SER A 346 -10.25 -32.73 4.58
N MET A 347 -11.42 -32.19 4.91
CA MET A 347 -11.54 -31.04 5.84
C MET A 347 -11.19 -31.39 7.31
N SER A 348 -10.68 -32.60 7.58
CA SER A 348 -10.37 -33.10 8.91
C SER A 348 -9.18 -32.37 9.55
N SER A 349 -8.07 -32.16 8.82
CA SER A 349 -6.89 -31.46 9.33
C SER A 349 -7.21 -30.05 9.85
N TYR A 350 -8.08 -29.33 9.13
CA TYR A 350 -8.57 -28.02 9.55
C TYR A 350 -9.44 -28.09 10.81
N ARG A 351 -10.31 -29.10 10.94
CA ARG A 351 -11.12 -29.32 12.15
C ARG A 351 -10.25 -29.66 13.36
N SER A 352 -9.19 -30.45 13.18
CA SER A 352 -8.26 -30.83 14.25
C SER A 352 -7.49 -29.64 14.84
N LEU A 353 -7.22 -28.58 14.06
CA LEU A 353 -6.66 -27.32 14.58
C LEU A 353 -7.59 -26.58 15.57
N PHE A 354 -8.87 -26.93 15.60
CA PHE A 354 -9.86 -26.39 16.54
C PHE A 354 -10.52 -27.50 17.39
N ALA A 355 -9.89 -28.66 17.52
CA ALA A 355 -10.38 -29.78 18.33
C ALA A 355 -10.27 -29.48 19.83
N GLY A 356 -11.36 -28.98 20.41
CA GLY A 356 -11.45 -28.67 21.83
C GLY A 356 -10.94 -27.27 22.18
N ARG A 357 -11.34 -26.79 23.37
CA ARG A 357 -11.20 -25.38 23.77
C ARG A 357 -9.75 -24.90 23.84
N LYS A 358 -8.84 -25.70 24.41
CA LYS A 358 -7.42 -25.35 24.56
C LYS A 358 -6.73 -25.20 23.19
N MET A 359 -6.90 -26.19 22.30
CA MET A 359 -6.33 -26.15 20.94
C MET A 359 -6.92 -25.01 20.10
N ALA A 360 -8.26 -24.82 20.12
CA ALA A 360 -8.91 -23.74 19.38
C ALA A 360 -8.44 -22.34 19.83
N GLN A 361 -8.26 -22.13 21.14
CA GLN A 361 -7.71 -20.88 21.67
C GLN A 361 -6.25 -20.68 21.25
N HIS A 362 -5.41 -21.73 21.30
CA HIS A 362 -4.01 -21.66 20.87
C HIS A 362 -3.87 -21.32 19.39
N SER A 363 -4.63 -22.00 18.52
CA SER A 363 -4.66 -21.72 17.08
C SER A 363 -5.12 -20.30 16.81
N ALA A 364 -6.23 -19.86 17.40
CA ALA A 364 -6.78 -18.51 17.20
C ALA A 364 -5.82 -17.40 17.66
N VAL A 365 -5.17 -17.55 18.82
CA VAL A 365 -4.18 -16.57 19.32
C VAL A 365 -2.94 -16.53 18.42
N THR A 366 -2.44 -17.70 17.99
CA THR A 366 -1.30 -17.77 17.06
C THR A 366 -1.64 -17.09 15.74
N PHE A 367 -2.79 -17.41 15.14
CA PHE A 367 -3.27 -16.82 13.89
C PHE A 367 -3.48 -15.31 13.99
N LEU A 368 -4.00 -14.81 15.12
CA LEU A 368 -4.14 -13.38 15.36
C LEU A 368 -2.77 -12.68 15.41
N ILE A 369 -1.80 -13.20 16.16
CA ILE A 369 -0.46 -12.62 16.30
C ILE A 369 0.22 -12.48 14.93
N TRP A 370 0.22 -13.55 14.12
CA TRP A 370 0.82 -13.52 12.79
C TRP A 370 0.12 -12.55 11.84
N LEU A 371 -1.21 -12.43 11.91
CA LEU A 371 -1.96 -11.42 11.14
C LEU A 371 -1.59 -9.99 11.58
N THR A 372 -1.61 -9.70 12.89
CA THR A 372 -1.33 -8.35 13.41
C THR A 372 0.10 -7.90 13.12
N ILE A 373 1.08 -8.77 13.29
CA ILE A 373 2.49 -8.46 12.98
C ILE A 373 2.70 -8.35 11.47
N GLY A 374 1.97 -9.11 10.66
CA GLY A 374 1.95 -8.99 9.20
C GLY A 374 1.43 -7.63 8.71
N ILE A 375 0.50 -7.01 9.44
CA ILE A 375 0.05 -5.63 9.15
C ILE A 375 1.03 -4.60 9.72
N ALA A 376 1.40 -4.74 10.99
CA ALA A 376 2.10 -3.69 11.74
C ALA A 376 3.53 -3.45 11.25
N TYR A 377 4.32 -4.51 11.01
CA TYR A 377 5.73 -4.37 10.65
C TYR A 377 5.92 -3.71 9.28
N PRO A 378 5.29 -4.17 8.17
CA PRO A 378 5.45 -3.52 6.87
C PRO A 378 4.87 -2.11 6.83
N LEU A 379 3.77 -1.85 7.56
CA LEU A 379 3.18 -0.51 7.62
C LEU A 379 4.08 0.46 8.38
N TYR A 380 4.74 0.02 9.47
CA TYR A 380 5.73 0.83 10.18
C TYR A 380 6.92 1.20 9.29
N PHE A 381 7.55 0.23 8.63
CA PHE A 381 8.76 0.49 7.84
C PHE A 381 8.48 1.36 6.59
N ALA A 382 7.28 1.25 6.01
CA ALA A 382 6.82 2.19 4.99
C ALA A 382 6.56 3.59 5.56
N PHE A 383 5.94 3.71 6.75
CA PHE A 383 5.70 5.00 7.40
C PHE A 383 6.98 5.73 7.83
N ILE A 384 7.90 5.06 8.54
CA ILE A 384 9.08 5.71 9.14
C ILE A 384 9.97 6.37 8.07
N THR A 385 10.10 5.73 6.90
CA THR A 385 10.88 6.24 5.77
C THR A 385 10.32 7.58 5.29
N SER A 386 9.02 7.65 4.98
CA SER A 386 8.36 8.89 4.57
C SER A 386 8.29 9.94 5.69
N TYR A 387 8.15 9.50 6.95
CA TYR A 387 8.11 10.39 8.10
C TYR A 387 9.47 11.05 8.38
N LEU A 388 10.59 10.32 8.29
CA LEU A 388 11.92 10.91 8.41
C LEU A 388 12.24 11.85 7.25
N GLN A 389 11.84 11.50 6.03
CA GLN A 389 11.92 12.40 4.86
C GLN A 389 11.11 13.69 5.03
N SER A 390 10.08 13.72 5.87
CA SER A 390 9.34 14.96 6.20
C SER A 390 10.09 15.89 7.18
N LYS A 391 11.18 15.43 7.81
CA LYS A 391 11.97 16.22 8.76
C LYS A 391 13.06 17.03 8.05
N LYS A 392 12.95 18.35 8.13
CA LYS A 392 13.93 19.33 7.60
C LYS A 392 15.40 19.10 8.01
N SER A 393 15.65 18.41 9.13
CA SER A 393 17.01 18.10 9.61
C SER A 393 17.61 16.82 9.00
N TYR A 394 16.78 15.98 8.38
CA TYR A 394 17.17 14.68 7.85
C TYR A 394 17.46 14.80 6.34
N THR A 395 18.74 14.97 6.02
CA THR A 395 19.27 14.81 4.66
C THR A 395 20.00 13.48 4.57
N ALA A 396 19.59 12.62 3.63
CA ALA A 396 20.22 11.33 3.37
C ALA A 396 20.77 11.27 1.93
N ASN A 397 21.90 10.59 1.73
CA ASN A 397 22.53 10.47 0.42
C ASN A 397 21.84 9.39 -0.43
N SER A 398 21.04 9.82 -1.41
CA SER A 398 20.19 8.98 -2.26
C SER A 398 20.92 8.25 -3.40
N SER A 399 22.26 8.21 -3.41
CA SER A 399 23.00 7.45 -4.43
C SER A 399 22.86 5.93 -4.24
N PHE A 400 22.84 5.17 -5.34
CA PHE A 400 22.79 3.70 -5.28
C PHE A 400 23.93 3.10 -4.45
N ASN A 401 25.14 3.66 -4.59
CA ASN A 401 26.33 3.26 -3.85
C ASN A 401 26.12 3.34 -2.32
N HIS A 402 25.65 4.50 -1.84
CA HIS A 402 25.40 4.74 -0.41
C HIS A 402 24.19 3.94 0.10
N THR A 403 23.12 3.85 -0.70
CA THR A 403 21.90 3.09 -0.35
C THR A 403 22.21 1.61 -0.14
N TYR A 404 22.88 0.95 -1.10
CA TYR A 404 23.22 -0.46 -0.96
C TYR A 404 24.33 -0.73 0.06
N MET A 405 25.23 0.23 0.30
CA MET A 405 26.17 0.18 1.43
C MET A 405 25.42 0.13 2.78
N ILE A 406 24.44 1.02 3.01
CA ILE A 406 23.61 1.01 4.24
C ILE A 406 22.87 -0.33 4.37
N TYR A 407 22.26 -0.83 3.29
CA TYR A 407 21.58 -2.12 3.32
C TYR A 407 22.53 -3.28 3.66
N CYS A 408 23.78 -3.26 3.18
CA CYS A 408 24.80 -4.24 3.58
C CYS A 408 25.12 -4.15 5.09
N ILE A 409 25.31 -2.94 5.62
CA ILE A 409 25.60 -2.72 7.05
C ILE A 409 24.44 -3.23 7.93
N VAL A 410 23.21 -2.78 7.66
CA VAL A 410 22.01 -3.16 8.44
C VAL A 410 21.76 -4.67 8.37
N SER A 411 21.97 -5.29 7.21
CA SER A 411 21.79 -6.74 7.03
C SER A 411 22.85 -7.57 7.75
N ALA A 412 24.11 -7.14 7.71
CA ALA A 412 25.20 -7.81 8.44
C ALA A 412 25.00 -7.73 9.96
N VAL A 413 24.51 -6.60 10.47
CA VAL A 413 24.20 -6.41 11.90
C VAL A 413 22.93 -7.17 12.32
N GLY A 414 21.92 -7.26 11.46
CA GLY A 414 20.66 -7.99 11.72
C GLY A 414 20.84 -9.49 12.01
N VAL A 415 21.92 -10.12 11.52
CA VAL A 415 22.32 -11.51 11.82
C VAL A 415 22.47 -11.77 13.32
N LEU A 416 22.80 -10.76 14.13
CA LEU A 416 22.97 -10.89 15.58
C LEU A 416 21.63 -11.17 16.30
N GLY A 417 20.50 -10.74 15.74
CA GLY A 417 19.17 -10.95 16.33
C GLY A 417 18.81 -12.43 16.50
N PRO A 418 18.73 -13.23 15.43
CA PRO A 418 18.39 -14.66 15.51
C PRO A 418 19.41 -15.50 16.29
N ILE A 419 20.70 -15.14 16.22
CA ILE A 419 21.76 -15.84 16.97
C ILE A 419 21.59 -15.61 18.47
N SER A 420 21.43 -14.35 18.91
CA SER A 420 21.21 -14.05 20.33
C SER A 420 19.86 -14.56 20.84
N ALA A 421 18.81 -14.54 20.00
CA ALA A 421 17.53 -15.17 20.30
C ALA A 421 17.69 -16.67 20.63
N GLY A 422 18.43 -17.42 19.79
CA GLY A 422 18.68 -18.84 20.00
C GLY A 422 19.38 -19.18 21.33
N PHE A 423 20.26 -18.32 21.84
CA PHE A 423 20.87 -18.54 23.16
C PHE A 423 19.95 -18.08 24.32
N LEU A 424 19.20 -16.99 24.14
CA LEU A 424 18.37 -16.43 25.21
C LEU A 424 17.07 -17.21 25.46
N VAL A 425 16.51 -17.89 24.45
CA VAL A 425 15.32 -18.76 24.62
C VAL A 425 15.56 -20.01 25.47
N GLU A 426 16.81 -20.45 25.67
CA GLU A 426 17.17 -21.56 26.55
C GLU A 426 17.33 -21.13 28.02
N THR A 427 17.19 -19.84 28.32
CA THR A 427 17.16 -19.33 29.70
C THR A 427 15.83 -19.66 30.39
N ARG A 428 15.76 -19.45 31.72
CA ARG A 428 14.55 -19.67 32.54
C ARG A 428 13.29 -18.92 32.08
N LEU A 429 13.41 -17.94 31.18
CA LEU A 429 12.30 -17.19 30.61
C LEU A 429 11.65 -17.92 29.42
N GLY A 430 12.39 -18.78 28.71
CA GLY A 430 11.87 -19.59 27.62
C GLY A 430 11.40 -18.80 26.39
N ARG A 431 10.92 -19.52 25.36
CA ARG A 431 10.34 -18.97 24.13
C ARG A 431 9.28 -17.87 24.40
N ARG A 432 8.35 -18.11 25.33
CA ARG A 432 7.17 -17.25 25.56
C ARG A 432 7.52 -15.88 26.14
N TRP A 433 8.30 -15.82 27.23
CA TRP A 433 8.66 -14.53 27.82
C TRP A 433 9.70 -13.79 26.97
N MET A 434 10.60 -14.50 26.28
CA MET A 434 11.52 -13.84 25.35
C MET A 434 10.78 -13.15 24.20
N MET A 435 9.74 -13.78 23.61
CA MET A 435 8.89 -13.15 22.60
C MET A 435 8.15 -11.91 23.12
N ALA A 436 7.61 -11.97 24.35
CA ALA A 436 6.91 -10.83 24.96
C ALA A 436 7.85 -9.67 25.30
N ILE A 437 9.04 -9.97 25.82
CA ILE A 437 10.08 -8.97 26.14
C ILE A 437 10.63 -8.36 24.86
N SER A 438 10.87 -9.15 23.81
CA SER A 438 11.32 -8.61 22.52
C SER A 438 10.25 -7.70 21.89
N ALA A 439 8.98 -8.10 21.85
CA ALA A 439 7.91 -7.28 21.28
C ALA A 439 7.78 -5.91 21.96
N VAL A 440 7.87 -5.86 23.30
CA VAL A 440 7.86 -4.59 24.04
C VAL A 440 9.11 -3.75 23.74
N LEU A 441 10.29 -4.38 23.69
CA LEU A 441 11.56 -3.67 23.42
C LEU A 441 11.63 -3.16 21.98
N THR A 442 11.21 -3.98 21.00
CA THR A 442 10.97 -3.59 19.60
C THR A 442 10.05 -2.38 19.55
N GLY A 443 8.87 -2.43 20.19
CA GLY A 443 7.91 -1.33 20.22
C GLY A 443 8.50 -0.01 20.79
N VAL A 444 9.27 -0.09 21.87
CA VAL A 444 9.97 1.08 22.46
C VAL A 444 11.02 1.65 21.49
N PHE A 445 11.80 0.79 20.82
CA PHE A 445 12.79 1.25 19.84
C PHE A 445 12.16 1.82 18.57
N LEU A 446 11.09 1.21 18.04
CA LEU A 446 10.33 1.74 16.90
C LEU A 446 9.67 3.09 17.23
N PHE A 447 9.10 3.25 18.44
CA PHE A 447 8.60 4.55 18.88
C PHE A 447 9.73 5.58 19.00
N SER A 448 10.87 5.20 19.61
CA SER A 448 12.04 6.09 19.79
C SER A 448 12.70 6.49 18.46
N TYR A 449 12.65 5.62 17.44
CA TYR A 449 13.13 5.90 16.09
C TYR A 449 12.37 7.08 15.45
N THR A 450 11.10 7.33 15.83
CA THR A 450 10.38 8.56 15.42
C THR A 450 11.01 9.86 15.96
N ALA A 451 11.94 9.81 16.93
CA ALA A 451 12.69 10.99 17.37
C ALA A 451 13.89 11.33 16.47
N VAL A 452 14.42 10.38 15.68
CA VAL A 452 15.64 10.53 14.86
C VAL A 452 15.60 11.75 13.94
N GLY A 453 16.72 12.46 13.84
CA GLY A 453 16.84 13.67 13.02
C GLY A 453 18.12 13.78 12.19
N THR A 454 18.99 12.75 12.16
CA THR A 454 20.25 12.72 11.39
C THR A 454 20.49 11.34 10.76
N GLU A 455 21.20 11.28 9.64
CA GLU A 455 21.49 10.04 8.90
C GLU A 455 22.28 9.01 9.72
N VAL A 456 23.24 9.44 10.54
CA VAL A 456 24.02 8.54 11.42
C VAL A 456 23.13 7.92 12.52
N ALA A 457 22.20 8.70 13.08
CA ALA A 457 21.24 8.17 14.06
C ALA A 457 20.22 7.23 13.40
N ASP A 458 19.78 7.55 12.17
CA ASP A 458 18.92 6.69 11.36
C ASP A 458 19.56 5.32 11.10
N VAL A 459 20.77 5.25 10.55
CA VAL A 459 21.50 3.98 10.36
C VAL A 459 21.68 3.21 11.69
N GLY A 460 21.92 3.93 12.80
CA GLY A 460 21.97 3.34 14.13
C GLY A 460 20.65 2.71 14.59
N PHE A 461 19.52 3.40 14.38
CA PHE A 461 18.19 2.89 14.70
C PHE A 461 17.72 1.79 13.74
N GLN A 462 18.08 1.84 12.45
CA GLN A 462 17.89 0.73 11.51
C GLN A 462 18.64 -0.51 11.97
N CYS A 463 19.91 -0.39 12.38
CA CYS A 463 20.67 -1.50 12.94
C CYS A 463 20.04 -2.06 14.23
N ALA A 464 19.63 -1.20 15.17
CA ALA A 464 19.01 -1.62 16.42
C ALA A 464 17.65 -2.32 16.20
N THR A 465 16.80 -1.75 15.35
CA THR A 465 15.47 -2.32 15.03
C THR A 465 15.59 -3.56 14.14
N ALA A 466 16.63 -3.69 13.32
CA ALA A 466 16.93 -4.92 12.60
C ALA A 466 17.35 -6.05 13.55
N ILE A 467 18.16 -5.79 14.59
CA ILE A 467 18.49 -6.80 15.62
C ILE A 467 17.20 -7.24 16.35
N LEU A 468 16.42 -6.29 16.86
CA LEU A 468 15.24 -6.56 17.68
C LEU A 468 14.10 -7.24 16.89
N GLY A 469 13.81 -6.75 15.69
CA GLY A 469 12.79 -7.33 14.80
C GLY A 469 13.16 -8.74 14.34
N ASN A 470 14.43 -8.99 13.96
CA ASN A 470 14.86 -10.34 13.60
C ASN A 470 14.94 -11.28 14.82
N PHE A 471 15.25 -10.78 16.01
CA PHE A 471 15.16 -11.56 17.25
C PHE A 471 13.73 -12.05 17.50
N GLU A 472 12.75 -11.14 17.40
CA GLU A 472 11.33 -11.43 17.58
C GLU A 472 10.79 -12.41 16.52
N TYR A 473 11.06 -12.15 15.24
CA TYR A 473 10.68 -13.05 14.15
C TYR A 473 11.32 -14.44 14.29
N ALA A 474 12.59 -14.55 14.70
CA ALA A 474 13.26 -15.83 14.89
C ALA A 474 12.54 -16.72 15.91
N ILE A 475 12.03 -16.14 17.00
CA ILE A 475 11.25 -16.86 17.99
C ILE A 475 9.85 -17.22 17.43
N MET A 476 9.20 -16.32 16.68
CA MET A 476 7.90 -16.60 16.06
C MET A 476 7.95 -17.77 15.07
N PHE A 477 8.88 -17.74 14.10
CA PHE A 477 8.99 -18.75 13.05
C PHE A 477 9.37 -20.14 13.61
N ALA A 478 10.11 -20.21 14.72
CA ALA A 478 10.32 -21.46 15.45
C ALA A 478 9.08 -21.91 16.23
N PHE A 479 8.42 -20.98 16.93
CA PHE A 479 7.29 -21.29 17.82
C PHE A 479 6.06 -21.86 17.08
N ALA A 480 5.76 -21.40 15.87
CA ALA A 480 4.61 -21.90 15.12
C ALA A 480 4.68 -23.44 14.87
N PRO A 481 5.68 -24.00 14.17
CA PRO A 481 5.79 -25.44 13.97
C PRO A 481 6.09 -26.22 15.27
N GLU A 482 6.74 -25.62 16.26
CA GLU A 482 6.88 -26.22 17.60
C GLU A 482 5.52 -26.47 18.26
N SER A 483 4.59 -25.50 18.15
CA SER A 483 3.33 -25.52 18.87
C SER A 483 2.25 -26.44 18.28
N PHE A 484 2.28 -26.72 16.97
CA PHE A 484 1.32 -27.60 16.31
C PHE A 484 1.77 -29.07 16.33
N PRO A 485 0.85 -30.03 16.59
CA PRO A 485 1.17 -31.45 16.59
C PRO A 485 1.40 -31.98 15.17
N GLY A 486 2.34 -32.92 15.03
CA GLY A 486 2.86 -33.40 13.74
C GLY A 486 1.85 -33.63 12.60
N PRO A 487 0.69 -34.29 12.82
CA PRO A 487 -0.26 -34.61 11.75
C PRO A 487 -0.94 -33.41 11.08
N VAL A 488 -0.97 -32.24 11.74
CA VAL A 488 -1.58 -31.00 11.22
C VAL A 488 -0.63 -29.81 11.28
N ARG A 489 0.67 -30.09 11.47
CA ARG A 489 1.70 -29.09 11.68
C ARG A 489 1.97 -28.25 10.44
N GLY A 490 1.97 -28.88 9.26
CA GLY A 490 2.10 -28.17 7.98
C GLY A 490 0.91 -27.22 7.75
N THR A 491 -0.29 -27.70 8.01
CA THR A 491 -1.56 -26.94 7.90
C THR A 491 -1.56 -25.75 8.86
N GLY A 492 -1.27 -25.95 10.14
CA GLY A 492 -1.23 -24.87 11.14
C GLY A 492 -0.15 -23.82 10.86
N THR A 493 1.07 -24.27 10.53
CA THR A 493 2.18 -23.35 10.20
C THR A 493 1.94 -22.62 8.88
N GLY A 494 1.35 -23.30 7.88
CA GLY A 494 0.95 -22.73 6.61
C GLY A 494 -0.10 -21.63 6.75
N ILE A 495 -1.16 -21.86 7.54
CA ILE A 495 -2.19 -20.84 7.82
C ILE A 495 -1.59 -19.62 8.54
N ALA A 496 -0.72 -19.83 9.54
CA ALA A 496 -0.03 -18.73 10.22
C ALA A 496 0.83 -17.89 9.25
N ALA A 497 1.58 -18.55 8.36
CA ALA A 497 2.33 -17.87 7.30
C ALA A 497 1.42 -17.15 6.31
N THR A 498 0.33 -17.77 5.84
CA THR A 498 -0.67 -17.14 4.95
C THR A 498 -1.24 -15.86 5.57
N LEU A 499 -1.55 -15.85 6.86
CA LEU A 499 -2.10 -14.67 7.56
C LEU A 499 -1.09 -13.51 7.67
N LEU A 500 0.20 -13.81 7.87
CA LEU A 500 1.27 -12.79 7.80
C LEU A 500 1.34 -12.16 6.40
N ARG A 501 1.25 -12.97 5.34
CA ARG A 501 1.31 -12.46 3.95
C ARG A 501 0.03 -11.70 3.57
N LEU A 502 -1.14 -12.10 4.08
CA LEU A 502 -2.38 -11.33 3.99
C LEU A 502 -2.25 -9.97 4.69
N GLY A 503 -1.69 -9.94 5.89
CA GLY A 503 -1.40 -8.71 6.62
C GLY A 503 -0.45 -7.78 5.86
N GLY A 504 0.61 -8.33 5.26
CA GLY A 504 1.56 -7.57 4.43
C GLY A 504 0.94 -7.01 3.15
N LEU A 505 -0.01 -7.72 2.54
CA LEU A 505 -0.80 -7.23 1.42
C LEU A 505 -1.74 -6.07 1.84
N VAL A 506 -2.41 -6.19 2.99
CA VAL A 506 -3.23 -5.11 3.58
C VAL A 506 -2.38 -3.88 3.90
N ALA A 507 -1.22 -4.05 4.54
CA ALA A 507 -0.27 -2.98 4.81
C ALA A 507 0.22 -2.31 3.52
N SER A 508 0.46 -3.08 2.45
CA SER A 508 0.83 -2.57 1.13
C SER A 508 -0.27 -1.72 0.51
N PHE A 509 -1.54 -2.13 0.60
CA PHE A 509 -2.67 -1.30 0.16
C PHE A 509 -2.84 -0.04 1.01
N ILE A 510 -2.72 -0.11 2.34
CA ILE A 510 -2.80 1.08 3.21
C ILE A 510 -1.67 2.06 2.88
N SER A 511 -0.43 1.60 2.69
CA SER A 511 0.71 2.40 2.23
C SER A 511 0.47 3.05 0.85
N THR A 512 -0.18 2.32 -0.06
CA THR A 512 -0.52 2.82 -1.39
C THR A 512 -1.54 3.98 -1.30
N TYR A 513 -2.65 3.79 -0.57
CA TYR A 513 -3.82 4.68 -0.64
C TYR A 513 -3.94 5.73 0.49
N SER A 514 -3.33 5.56 1.67
CA SER A 514 -3.55 6.46 2.82
C SER A 514 -2.65 7.70 2.88
N GLY A 515 -1.57 7.74 2.10
CA GLY A 515 -0.65 8.89 2.02
C GLY A 515 0.11 9.23 3.30
N PHE A 516 0.10 8.36 4.33
CA PHE A 516 0.84 8.54 5.59
C PHE A 516 0.62 9.89 6.31
N SER A 517 -0.64 10.32 6.42
CA SER A 517 -1.01 11.26 7.50
C SER A 517 -0.65 10.69 8.88
N VAL A 518 -0.54 11.52 9.92
CA VAL A 518 0.06 11.18 11.24
C VAL A 518 -0.70 10.12 12.07
N VAL A 519 -1.81 9.59 11.55
CA VAL A 519 -2.74 8.68 12.25
C VAL A 519 -2.17 7.29 12.64
N PRO A 520 -1.28 6.62 11.87
CA PRO A 520 -0.86 5.25 12.17
C PRO A 520 -0.22 5.05 13.54
N ILE A 521 0.47 6.05 14.09
CA ILE A 521 1.28 5.91 15.32
C ILE A 521 0.46 5.40 16.51
N TYR A 522 -0.76 5.91 16.71
CA TYR A 522 -1.62 5.54 17.84
C TYR A 522 -2.37 4.22 17.63
N LEU A 523 -2.62 3.82 16.38
CA LEU A 523 -3.27 2.53 16.06
C LEU A 523 -2.28 1.37 16.01
N LEU A 524 -1.01 1.62 15.65
CA LEU A 524 0.05 0.62 15.63
C LEU A 524 0.61 0.28 17.02
N THR A 525 0.41 1.16 18.01
CA THR A 525 0.96 0.99 19.38
C THR A 525 -0.05 0.49 20.42
N PHE A 526 -1.36 0.54 20.14
CA PHE A 526 -2.39 0.18 21.12
C PHE A 526 -3.51 -0.72 20.57
N SER A 527 -3.67 -1.87 21.20
CA SER A 527 -4.96 -2.57 21.35
C SER A 527 -4.97 -3.28 22.71
N PRO A 528 -6.12 -3.31 23.41
CA PRO A 528 -6.15 -2.57 24.68
C PRO A 528 -6.44 -3.46 25.92
N PRO A 529 -6.45 -2.89 27.13
CA PRO A 529 -7.73 -2.40 27.65
C PRO A 529 -7.69 -1.12 28.53
N ILE A 530 -8.82 -0.38 28.51
CA ILE A 530 -9.41 0.39 29.63
C ILE A 530 -8.75 1.73 30.07
N PHE A 531 -9.53 2.81 29.93
CA PHE A 531 -9.56 4.09 30.68
C PHE A 531 -8.24 4.84 31.00
N THR A 532 -8.13 6.06 30.47
CA THR A 532 -8.00 7.29 31.32
C THR A 532 -8.36 8.56 30.52
N ARG A 533 -8.59 9.68 31.22
CA ARG A 533 -8.97 10.98 30.62
C ARG A 533 -7.77 11.71 30.03
N SER A 534 -8.00 12.47 28.95
CA SER A 534 -7.08 13.50 28.45
C SER A 534 -6.94 14.66 29.46
N PRO A 535 -5.72 15.16 29.69
CA PRO A 535 -5.47 16.55 30.04
C PRO A 535 -5.33 17.41 28.77
N SER A 536 -5.63 18.71 28.88
CA SER A 536 -5.75 19.64 27.76
C SER A 536 -4.46 20.41 27.43
N LYS A 537 -4.26 20.69 26.13
CA LYS A 537 -3.52 21.84 25.55
C LYS A 537 -2.14 22.19 26.14
N MET A 538 -1.09 21.99 25.34
CA MET A 538 0.00 22.96 25.22
C MET A 538 0.06 23.46 23.77
N PRO A 539 0.23 24.78 23.53
CA PRO A 539 0.44 25.31 22.18
C PRO A 539 1.88 25.03 21.75
N ILE A 540 2.07 24.22 20.70
CA ILE A 540 3.38 24.05 20.07
C ILE A 540 3.66 25.28 19.21
N ALA A 541 4.72 26.01 19.53
CA ALA A 541 5.21 27.10 18.68
C ALA A 541 5.73 26.51 17.35
N VAL A 542 5.21 27.00 16.23
CA VAL A 542 5.56 26.49 14.89
C VAL A 542 6.76 27.27 14.35
N THR A 543 7.97 26.74 14.55
CA THR A 543 9.18 27.32 13.94
C THR A 543 9.14 27.13 12.41
N PRO A 544 9.37 28.19 11.60
CA PRO A 544 9.27 28.12 10.14
C PRO A 544 10.10 26.99 9.49
N PRO A 545 9.65 26.40 8.38
CA PRO A 545 10.56 25.77 7.44
C PRO A 545 11.53 26.78 6.82
N ALA A 546 12.77 26.32 6.57
CA ALA A 546 13.78 27.13 5.89
C ALA A 546 13.25 27.68 4.56
N ALA A 547 13.63 28.91 4.24
CA ALA A 547 13.20 29.59 3.03
C ALA A 547 13.50 28.75 1.78
N HIS A 548 12.46 28.51 0.99
CA HIS A 548 12.62 28.02 -0.37
C HIS A 548 13.14 29.20 -1.22
N ALA A 549 13.65 28.96 -2.43
CA ALA A 549 14.07 30.09 -3.27
C ALA A 549 12.87 31.01 -3.59
N ALA A 550 13.07 32.32 -3.48
CA ALA A 550 12.10 33.35 -3.83
C ALA A 550 11.67 33.23 -5.31
N LEU A 551 10.36 33.35 -5.60
CA LEU A 551 9.86 33.36 -6.98
C LEU A 551 9.66 34.77 -7.56
N LYS A 552 9.93 35.83 -6.79
CA LYS A 552 9.82 37.25 -7.21
C LYS A 552 10.46 37.54 -8.59
N ASP A 553 11.59 36.90 -8.88
CA ASP A 553 12.39 37.10 -10.11
C ASP A 553 11.90 36.20 -11.28
N THR A 554 10.78 35.49 -11.11
CA THR A 554 10.19 34.61 -12.12
C THR A 554 9.01 35.25 -12.85
N VAL A 555 8.68 34.73 -14.04
CA VAL A 555 7.54 35.21 -14.84
C VAL A 555 6.20 35.18 -14.10
N LEU A 556 6.04 34.34 -13.07
CA LEU A 556 4.84 34.29 -12.22
C LEU A 556 4.55 35.62 -11.50
N PHE A 557 5.59 36.42 -11.22
CA PHE A 557 5.51 37.75 -10.61
C PHE A 557 5.79 38.88 -11.61
N SER A 558 5.71 38.60 -12.91
CA SER A 558 5.67 39.64 -13.94
C SER A 558 4.25 40.19 -14.11
N PRO A 559 4.08 41.49 -14.41
CA PRO A 559 2.75 42.08 -14.62
C PRO A 559 2.08 41.55 -15.89
N LEU A 560 0.74 41.64 -15.92
CA LEU A 560 -0.10 41.33 -17.08
C LEU A 560 -1.31 42.27 -17.11
N LYS A 561 -1.73 42.69 -18.31
CA LYS A 561 -2.97 43.44 -18.50
C LYS A 561 -4.12 42.49 -18.79
N LEU A 562 -5.16 42.51 -17.96
CA LEU A 562 -6.38 41.71 -18.11
C LEU A 562 -7.56 42.65 -18.41
N GLY A 563 -7.91 42.80 -19.69
CA GLY A 563 -8.92 43.78 -20.12
C GLY A 563 -8.47 45.21 -19.79
N LYS A 564 -9.16 45.87 -18.86
CA LYS A 564 -8.73 47.18 -18.31
C LYS A 564 -7.84 47.08 -17.06
N LEU A 565 -7.74 45.91 -16.42
CA LEU A 565 -7.03 45.71 -15.15
C LEU A 565 -5.52 45.54 -15.37
N ALA A 566 -4.72 46.12 -14.47
CA ALA A 566 -3.26 45.98 -14.47
C ALA A 566 -2.82 45.04 -13.34
N LEU A 567 -2.72 43.74 -13.64
CA LEU A 567 -2.27 42.74 -12.68
C LEU A 567 -0.76 42.89 -12.45
N LYS A 568 -0.33 42.81 -11.19
CA LYS A 568 1.09 42.87 -10.80
C LYS A 568 1.77 41.50 -10.82
N HIS A 569 1.00 40.43 -10.69
CA HIS A 569 1.47 39.05 -10.82
C HIS A 569 0.43 38.18 -11.54
N ARG A 570 0.85 36.97 -11.95
CA ARG A 570 0.06 36.03 -12.76
C ARG A 570 -0.56 34.87 -11.96
N LEU A 571 -0.36 34.87 -10.64
CA LEU A 571 -1.03 33.99 -9.70
C LEU A 571 -2.47 34.47 -9.46
N VAL A 572 -3.44 33.57 -9.62
CA VAL A 572 -4.88 33.82 -9.43
C VAL A 572 -5.43 32.92 -8.33
N GLN A 573 -6.32 33.44 -7.48
CA GLN A 573 -7.11 32.57 -6.61
C GLN A 573 -8.20 31.88 -7.43
N ALA A 574 -8.13 30.54 -7.50
CA ALA A 574 -9.16 29.75 -8.14
C ALA A 574 -10.52 29.86 -7.41
N PRO A 575 -11.64 29.65 -8.10
CA PRO A 575 -12.94 29.47 -7.46
C PRO A 575 -12.96 28.19 -6.63
N ASN A 576 -13.33 28.29 -5.35
CA ASN A 576 -13.49 27.15 -4.44
C ASN A 576 -14.73 27.36 -3.56
N THR A 577 -15.82 26.63 -3.78
CA THR A 577 -17.02 26.66 -2.91
C THR A 577 -16.67 26.26 -1.48
N ARG A 578 -17.01 27.11 -0.49
CA ARG A 578 -16.66 26.91 0.92
C ARG A 578 -17.85 26.66 1.84
N MET A 579 -19.08 26.97 1.40
CA MET A 579 -20.32 26.79 2.17
C MET A 579 -20.29 27.60 3.49
N ARG A 580 -19.92 28.89 3.41
CA ARG A 580 -19.68 29.78 4.57
C ARG A 580 -20.55 31.05 4.64
N SER A 581 -21.42 31.27 3.68
CA SER A 581 -22.41 32.37 3.71
C SER A 581 -23.44 32.16 4.85
N GLU A 582 -23.98 33.26 5.34
CA GLU A 582 -24.91 33.28 6.48
C GLU A 582 -26.34 33.04 5.99
N PHE A 583 -27.07 32.12 6.63
CA PHE A 583 -28.45 31.79 6.26
C PHE A 583 -29.39 32.96 6.59
N GLU A 584 -30.08 33.47 5.57
CA GLU A 584 -31.13 34.48 5.70
C GLU A 584 -32.52 33.86 5.54
N SER A 585 -32.71 33.04 4.49
CA SER A 585 -33.95 32.29 4.27
C SER A 585 -33.72 31.07 3.35
N ARG A 586 -34.77 30.29 3.04
CA ARG A 586 -34.65 29.08 2.20
C ARG A 586 -34.05 29.43 0.83
N GLY A 587 -32.85 28.92 0.55
CA GLY A 587 -32.12 29.18 -0.70
C GLY A 587 -31.40 30.53 -0.75
N VAL A 588 -31.48 31.35 0.31
CA VAL A 588 -30.81 32.65 0.39
C VAL A 588 -29.78 32.62 1.51
N TYR A 589 -28.51 32.51 1.11
CA TYR A 589 -27.37 32.76 2.00
C TYR A 589 -26.64 34.03 1.55
N VAL A 590 -26.20 34.83 2.52
CA VAL A 590 -25.63 36.17 2.34
C VAL A 590 -24.13 36.17 2.71
N PRO A 591 -23.26 36.85 1.95
CA PRO A 591 -21.86 37.06 2.33
C PRO A 591 -21.71 37.82 3.65
N GLY A 592 -21.40 37.09 4.73
CA GLY A 592 -21.23 37.62 6.08
C GLY A 592 -19.79 38.10 6.39
N PRO A 593 -19.53 38.61 7.62
CA PRO A 593 -18.22 39.16 8.00
C PRO A 593 -17.04 38.17 7.86
N ARG A 594 -17.26 36.87 8.07
CA ARG A 594 -16.27 35.81 7.80
C ARG A 594 -15.80 35.83 6.33
N MET A 595 -16.74 36.02 5.40
CA MET A 595 -16.47 36.01 3.96
C MET A 595 -15.73 37.28 3.52
N VAL A 596 -16.14 38.45 4.04
CA VAL A 596 -15.40 39.71 3.87
C VAL A 596 -13.94 39.55 4.32
N LYS A 597 -13.72 38.97 5.52
CA LYS A 597 -12.37 38.67 5.99
C LYS A 597 -11.66 37.65 5.09
N TYR A 598 -12.32 36.59 4.64
CA TYR A 598 -11.71 35.52 3.83
C TYR A 598 -11.10 36.02 2.51
N TYR A 599 -11.85 36.80 1.73
CA TYR A 599 -11.35 37.34 0.46
C TYR A 599 -10.37 38.50 0.69
N SER A 600 -10.61 39.38 1.67
CA SER A 600 -9.66 40.46 2.01
C SER A 600 -8.34 39.91 2.55
N ASP A 601 -8.34 38.84 3.35
CA ASP A 601 -7.14 38.13 3.80
C ASP A 601 -6.25 37.68 2.63
N ARG A 602 -6.87 37.38 1.48
CA ARG A 602 -6.26 36.82 0.26
C ARG A 602 -6.00 37.86 -0.83
N SER A 603 -6.28 39.14 -0.57
CA SER A 603 -5.98 40.23 -1.50
C SER A 603 -4.51 40.66 -1.41
N SER A 604 -3.81 40.57 -2.54
CA SER A 604 -2.55 41.25 -2.82
C SER A 604 -2.79 42.41 -3.78
N ASP A 605 -1.95 43.44 -3.68
CA ASP A 605 -1.93 44.59 -4.59
C ASP A 605 -1.67 44.12 -6.04
N GLY A 606 -2.63 44.39 -6.94
CA GLY A 606 -2.62 43.92 -8.32
C GLY A 606 -2.84 42.41 -8.50
N GLY A 607 -3.30 41.68 -7.48
CA GLY A 607 -3.64 40.26 -7.56
C GLY A 607 -5.11 40.02 -7.92
N LEU A 608 -5.40 39.00 -8.75
CA LEU A 608 -6.76 38.62 -9.11
C LEU A 608 -7.29 37.48 -8.23
N GLN A 609 -8.53 37.63 -7.76
CA GLN A 609 -9.30 36.57 -7.15
C GLN A 609 -10.54 36.23 -7.97
N ILE A 610 -10.93 34.95 -7.97
CA ILE A 610 -12.24 34.49 -8.41
C ILE A 610 -12.99 34.01 -7.16
N THR A 611 -14.27 34.35 -7.02
CA THR A 611 -15.12 33.92 -5.88
C THR A 611 -15.36 32.41 -5.90
N GLU A 612 -15.92 31.87 -4.82
CA GLU A 612 -16.73 30.66 -4.94
C GLU A 612 -17.84 30.78 -5.98
N ALA A 613 -18.26 29.65 -6.53
CA ALA A 613 -19.37 29.58 -7.45
C ALA A 613 -20.64 30.15 -6.78
N THR A 614 -21.28 31.09 -7.46
CA THR A 614 -22.25 32.04 -6.90
C THR A 614 -23.52 32.03 -7.74
N ASP A 615 -24.65 31.83 -7.09
CA ASP A 615 -25.91 31.47 -7.74
C ASP A 615 -26.56 32.65 -8.46
N ILE A 616 -26.94 32.47 -9.73
CA ILE A 616 -27.60 33.53 -10.52
C ILE A 616 -29.04 33.82 -10.10
N ALA A 617 -29.74 32.83 -9.52
CA ALA A 617 -31.15 32.90 -9.14
C ALA A 617 -31.48 31.91 -8.00
N LEU A 618 -32.62 32.11 -7.32
CA LEU A 618 -33.02 31.33 -6.13
C LEU A 618 -33.01 29.81 -6.34
N ASN A 619 -33.49 29.35 -7.50
CA ASN A 619 -33.57 27.92 -7.83
C ASN A 619 -32.39 27.47 -8.72
N ALA A 620 -31.32 28.26 -8.84
CA ALA A 620 -30.15 27.91 -9.65
C ALA A 620 -29.24 26.87 -8.99
N SER A 621 -29.43 26.57 -7.70
CA SER A 621 -28.46 25.80 -6.90
C SER A 621 -29.11 24.89 -5.85
N ALA A 622 -28.26 24.25 -5.06
CA ALA A 622 -28.60 23.18 -4.11
C ALA A 622 -27.99 23.40 -2.72
N TYR A 623 -26.78 23.96 -2.70
CA TYR A 623 -25.83 23.72 -1.62
C TYR A 623 -25.99 24.70 -0.45
N PRO A 624 -26.11 24.21 0.80
CA PRO A 624 -26.17 25.08 1.97
C PRO A 624 -24.93 25.98 2.10
N GLY A 625 -25.13 27.22 2.53
CA GLY A 625 -24.04 28.18 2.75
C GLY A 625 -23.41 28.74 1.47
N VAL A 626 -23.98 28.50 0.29
CA VAL A 626 -23.54 29.08 -0.99
C VAL A 626 -24.20 30.45 -1.21
N PRO A 627 -23.43 31.50 -1.58
CA PRO A 627 -23.97 32.81 -1.91
C PRO A 627 -24.63 32.87 -3.30
N GLY A 628 -25.56 33.80 -3.47
CA GLY A 628 -26.10 34.21 -4.77
C GLY A 628 -25.84 35.68 -5.09
N VAL A 629 -26.39 36.16 -6.22
CA VAL A 629 -26.42 37.57 -6.64
C VAL A 629 -27.82 38.01 -7.10
N PHE A 630 -28.88 37.46 -6.48
CA PHE A 630 -30.28 37.67 -6.89
C PHE A 630 -31.17 38.35 -5.83
N THR A 631 -30.60 38.73 -4.69
CA THR A 631 -31.26 39.52 -3.63
C THR A 631 -30.41 40.72 -3.23
N ASP A 632 -31.06 41.80 -2.78
CA ASP A 632 -30.35 43.00 -2.32
C ASP A 632 -29.47 42.70 -1.10
N SER A 633 -29.90 41.82 -0.19
CA SER A 633 -29.11 41.37 0.95
C SER A 633 -27.79 40.70 0.51
N GLN A 634 -27.85 39.80 -0.46
CA GLN A 634 -26.67 39.19 -1.07
C GLN A 634 -25.76 40.21 -1.76
N LEU A 635 -26.32 41.14 -2.54
CA LEU A 635 -25.55 42.17 -3.25
C LEU A 635 -24.85 43.14 -2.28
N GLN A 636 -25.52 43.52 -1.18
CA GLN A 636 -24.92 44.34 -0.11
C GLN A 636 -23.93 43.54 0.77
N GLY A 637 -24.08 42.22 0.84
CA GLY A 637 -23.05 41.33 1.39
C GLY A 637 -21.80 41.33 0.51
N TRP A 638 -21.96 41.03 -0.78
CA TRP A 638 -20.86 41.02 -1.74
C TRP A 638 -20.16 42.37 -1.89
N LYS A 639 -20.90 43.48 -1.85
CA LYS A 639 -20.28 44.82 -1.89
C LYS A 639 -19.26 45.03 -0.76
N LYS A 640 -19.53 44.52 0.44
CA LYS A 640 -18.56 44.58 1.55
C LYS A 640 -17.32 43.72 1.29
N VAL A 641 -17.46 42.65 0.51
CA VAL A 641 -16.34 41.78 0.09
C VAL A 641 -15.49 42.49 -0.97
N THR A 642 -16.10 43.04 -2.02
CA THR A 642 -15.40 43.74 -3.11
C THR A 642 -14.71 45.00 -2.60
N ASP A 643 -15.40 45.84 -1.83
CA ASP A 643 -14.82 47.03 -1.18
C ASP A 643 -13.59 46.66 -0.31
N ALA A 644 -13.62 45.52 0.40
CA ALA A 644 -12.52 45.04 1.24
C ALA A 644 -11.37 44.36 0.47
N VAL A 645 -11.57 44.01 -0.80
CA VAL A 645 -10.52 43.54 -1.73
C VAL A 645 -9.88 44.74 -2.45
N HIS A 646 -10.70 45.67 -2.96
CA HIS A 646 -10.28 46.91 -3.60
C HIS A 646 -9.49 47.81 -2.64
N ALA A 647 -9.84 47.86 -1.36
CA ALA A 647 -9.09 48.57 -0.33
C ALA A 647 -7.63 48.06 -0.14
N LYS A 648 -7.29 46.88 -0.68
CA LYS A 648 -5.93 46.33 -0.71
C LYS A 648 -5.29 46.36 -2.11
N GLY A 649 -5.93 47.01 -3.09
CA GLY A 649 -5.48 47.07 -4.48
C GLY A 649 -5.61 45.76 -5.26
N GLY A 650 -6.28 44.75 -4.70
CA GLY A 650 -6.59 43.51 -5.43
C GLY A 650 -7.83 43.66 -6.31
N PHE A 651 -8.01 42.74 -7.25
CA PHE A 651 -9.18 42.65 -8.14
C PHE A 651 -9.96 41.37 -7.85
N ILE A 652 -11.28 41.38 -8.09
CA ILE A 652 -12.13 40.21 -7.86
C ILE A 652 -13.24 40.05 -8.92
N PHE A 653 -13.32 38.85 -9.48
CA PHE A 653 -14.39 38.40 -10.39
C PHE A 653 -15.33 37.45 -9.63
N THR A 654 -16.65 37.56 -9.82
CA THR A 654 -17.57 36.54 -9.31
C THR A 654 -17.78 35.41 -10.32
N GLN A 655 -17.63 34.16 -9.87
CA GLN A 655 -17.99 33.01 -10.69
C GLN A 655 -19.51 32.79 -10.61
N LEU A 656 -20.22 33.14 -11.68
CA LEU A 656 -21.67 32.93 -11.78
C LEU A 656 -21.98 31.46 -12.09
N TRP A 657 -23.05 30.94 -11.48
CA TRP A 657 -23.32 29.50 -11.41
C TRP A 657 -24.81 29.15 -11.52
N HIS A 658 -25.06 28.00 -12.16
CA HIS A 658 -26.32 27.27 -12.09
C HIS A 658 -26.00 25.77 -12.11
N THR A 659 -26.39 25.02 -11.07
CA THR A 659 -26.00 23.61 -10.88
C THR A 659 -26.67 22.66 -11.86
N GLY A 660 -27.90 22.95 -12.28
CA GLY A 660 -28.65 22.10 -13.22
C GLY A 660 -29.09 20.79 -12.56
N ARG A 661 -28.76 19.63 -13.15
CA ARG A 661 -29.06 18.31 -12.53
C ARG A 661 -28.36 18.03 -11.20
N ALA A 662 -27.39 18.87 -10.80
CA ALA A 662 -26.65 18.76 -9.56
C ALA A 662 -27.39 19.45 -8.38
N SER A 663 -28.66 19.10 -8.17
CA SER A 663 -29.52 19.63 -7.11
C SER A 663 -30.74 18.73 -6.88
N CYS A 664 -31.27 18.67 -5.66
CA CYS A 664 -32.56 18.03 -5.38
C CYS A 664 -33.70 19.05 -5.26
N SER A 665 -34.92 18.59 -5.54
CA SER A 665 -36.15 19.36 -5.36
C SER A 665 -36.32 19.87 -3.93
N ALA A 666 -35.91 19.11 -2.90
CA ALA A 666 -36.01 19.53 -1.51
C ALA A 666 -35.23 20.83 -1.23
N GLN A 667 -34.03 20.97 -1.80
CA GLN A 667 -33.22 22.18 -1.70
C GLN A 667 -33.79 23.32 -2.56
N ARG A 668 -34.38 22.99 -3.73
CA ARG A 668 -35.09 23.94 -4.62
C ARG A 668 -36.55 24.23 -4.21
N GLY A 669 -36.99 23.84 -3.01
CA GLY A 669 -38.32 24.17 -2.48
C GLY A 669 -39.50 23.39 -3.08
N GLY A 670 -39.25 22.22 -3.64
CA GLY A 670 -40.21 21.34 -4.31
C GLY A 670 -40.03 21.26 -5.84
N GLU A 671 -39.24 22.16 -6.44
CA GLU A 671 -39.01 22.16 -7.89
C GLU A 671 -37.92 21.17 -8.32
N ARG A 672 -38.33 20.08 -9.00
CA ARG A 672 -37.42 19.13 -9.67
C ARG A 672 -36.31 19.86 -10.45
N ALA A 673 -35.09 19.37 -10.31
CA ALA A 673 -33.90 19.92 -10.98
C ALA A 673 -34.07 20.01 -12.51
N VAL A 674 -33.28 20.87 -13.15
CA VAL A 674 -33.37 21.13 -14.60
C VAL A 674 -32.05 20.85 -15.30
N SER A 675 -32.11 20.39 -16.55
CA SER A 675 -30.94 19.99 -17.34
C SER A 675 -31.23 20.11 -18.85
N SER A 676 -30.25 19.77 -19.68
CA SER A 676 -30.45 19.54 -21.12
C SER A 676 -31.46 18.42 -21.36
N GLY A 677 -31.31 17.30 -20.63
CA GLY A 677 -32.16 16.11 -20.69
C GLY A 677 -32.79 15.70 -19.36
N ASP A 678 -33.23 14.44 -19.29
CA ASP A 678 -33.82 13.78 -18.11
C ASP A 678 -32.82 12.94 -17.29
N GLN A 679 -31.57 12.81 -17.78
CA GLN A 679 -30.57 11.90 -17.25
C GLN A 679 -30.04 12.33 -15.87
N PRO A 680 -30.26 11.57 -14.78
CA PRO A 680 -29.71 11.89 -13.46
C PRO A 680 -28.18 11.73 -13.42
N MET A 681 -27.53 12.41 -12.47
CA MET A 681 -26.10 12.21 -12.20
C MET A 681 -25.86 10.93 -11.38
N PRO A 682 -24.67 10.30 -11.38
CA PRO A 682 -24.40 9.14 -10.53
C PRO A 682 -24.33 9.51 -9.03
N GLY A 683 -24.90 8.67 -8.17
CA GLY A 683 -24.75 8.76 -6.71
C GLY A 683 -25.98 9.32 -5.98
N THR A 684 -25.74 10.08 -4.91
CA THR A 684 -26.77 10.76 -4.11
C THR A 684 -26.57 12.27 -4.11
N TYR A 685 -27.65 13.01 -3.84
CA TYR A 685 -27.60 14.43 -3.51
C TYR A 685 -27.05 14.67 -2.10
N LEU A 686 -26.74 15.93 -1.76
CA LEU A 686 -26.12 16.31 -0.48
C LEU A 686 -26.99 16.00 0.76
N ASP A 687 -28.31 15.89 0.57
CA ASP A 687 -29.28 15.48 1.60
C ASP A 687 -29.35 13.96 1.80
N GLY A 688 -28.69 13.17 0.94
CA GLY A 688 -28.70 11.71 0.95
C GLY A 688 -29.68 11.05 -0.02
N THR A 689 -30.51 11.83 -0.73
CA THR A 689 -31.50 11.31 -1.70
C THR A 689 -30.79 10.67 -2.91
N ASP A 690 -31.21 9.49 -3.38
CA ASP A 690 -30.69 8.90 -4.64
C ASP A 690 -31.16 9.74 -5.82
N THR A 691 -30.25 10.07 -6.72
CA THR A 691 -30.51 10.96 -7.86
C THR A 691 -31.53 10.39 -8.86
N LYS A 692 -31.81 9.08 -8.80
CA LYS A 692 -32.84 8.40 -9.60
C LYS A 692 -34.25 8.58 -9.06
N ASP A 693 -34.40 8.86 -7.76
CA ASP A 693 -35.70 9.07 -7.10
C ASP A 693 -36.22 10.50 -7.32
N ASP A 694 -35.31 11.44 -7.59
CA ASP A 694 -35.61 12.83 -7.99
C ASP A 694 -34.77 13.24 -9.22
N PRO A 695 -35.08 12.68 -10.41
CA PRO A 695 -34.31 12.93 -11.63
C PRO A 695 -34.62 14.32 -12.21
N PRO A 696 -33.70 14.92 -12.99
CA PRO A 696 -33.91 16.23 -13.59
C PRO A 696 -35.02 16.21 -14.65
N ARG A 697 -35.46 17.41 -15.04
CA ARG A 697 -36.35 17.69 -16.16
C ARG A 697 -35.57 18.41 -17.26
N ALA A 698 -35.80 18.03 -18.52
CA ALA A 698 -35.30 18.79 -19.65
C ALA A 698 -35.94 20.20 -19.69
N LEU A 699 -35.11 21.23 -19.90
CA LEU A 699 -35.59 22.60 -20.12
C LEU A 699 -36.37 22.73 -21.45
N THR A 700 -37.34 23.63 -21.53
CA THR A 700 -37.88 24.09 -22.81
C THR A 700 -36.97 25.16 -23.43
N VAL A 701 -37.14 25.46 -24.73
CA VAL A 701 -36.42 26.54 -25.41
C VAL A 701 -36.68 27.90 -24.75
N ASP A 702 -37.93 28.18 -24.36
CA ASP A 702 -38.27 29.42 -23.65
C ASP A 702 -37.59 29.53 -22.27
N GLU A 703 -37.41 28.42 -21.56
CA GLU A 703 -36.66 28.40 -20.30
C GLU A 703 -35.16 28.59 -20.53
N ILE A 704 -34.60 28.06 -21.63
CA ILE A 704 -33.19 28.28 -22.02
C ILE A 704 -32.97 29.78 -22.28
N HIS A 705 -33.82 30.42 -23.10
CA HIS A 705 -33.80 31.87 -23.32
C HIS A 705 -33.95 32.67 -22.02
N SER A 706 -34.87 32.27 -21.14
CA SER A 706 -35.08 32.94 -19.84
C SER A 706 -33.88 32.81 -18.91
N ILE A 707 -33.18 31.67 -18.92
CA ILE A 707 -31.95 31.46 -18.14
C ILE A 707 -30.80 32.28 -18.73
N THR A 708 -30.66 32.36 -20.06
CA THR A 708 -29.70 33.25 -20.74
C THR A 708 -29.91 34.72 -20.35
N ALA A 709 -31.15 35.19 -20.28
CA ALA A 709 -31.47 36.53 -19.80
C ALA A 709 -31.11 36.74 -18.32
N GLU A 710 -31.34 35.74 -17.46
CA GLU A 710 -30.99 35.82 -16.04
C GLU A 710 -29.47 35.78 -15.79
N TRP A 711 -28.70 35.05 -16.60
CA TRP A 711 -27.23 35.12 -16.59
C TRP A 711 -26.73 36.55 -16.85
N ALA A 712 -27.26 37.21 -17.88
CA ALA A 712 -26.94 38.60 -18.19
C ALA A 712 -27.38 39.58 -17.08
N ALA A 713 -28.56 39.36 -16.49
CA ALA A 713 -29.05 40.15 -15.37
C ALA A 713 -28.18 39.98 -14.11
N ALA A 714 -27.80 38.75 -13.77
CA ALA A 714 -26.90 38.43 -12.66
C ALA A 714 -25.51 39.05 -12.86
N ALA A 715 -24.95 38.99 -14.08
CA ALA A 715 -23.69 39.65 -14.42
C ALA A 715 -23.77 41.18 -14.22
N LYS A 716 -24.87 41.79 -14.65
CA LYS A 716 -25.11 43.22 -14.46
C LYS A 716 -25.23 43.60 -12.98
N ARG A 717 -26.03 42.87 -12.19
CA ARG A 717 -26.16 43.09 -10.73
C ARG A 717 -24.82 42.92 -10.00
N ALA A 718 -24.02 41.93 -10.38
CA ALA A 718 -22.69 41.69 -9.82
C ALA A 718 -21.73 42.87 -10.05
N VAL A 719 -21.63 43.36 -11.28
CA VAL A 719 -20.68 44.45 -11.61
C VAL A 719 -21.21 45.82 -11.15
N GLU A 720 -22.48 46.15 -11.39
CA GLU A 720 -23.00 47.50 -11.12
C GLU A 720 -23.42 47.73 -9.67
N VAL A 721 -23.89 46.71 -8.95
CA VAL A 721 -24.41 46.86 -7.58
C VAL A 721 -23.46 46.28 -6.53
N ALA A 722 -22.96 45.06 -6.76
CA ALA A 722 -21.98 44.43 -5.86
C ALA A 722 -20.53 44.87 -6.12
N GLY A 723 -20.24 45.58 -7.22
CA GLY A 723 -18.93 46.18 -7.48
C GLY A 723 -17.83 45.19 -7.83
N PHE A 724 -18.15 44.04 -8.44
CA PHE A 724 -17.13 43.14 -8.98
C PHE A 724 -16.44 43.76 -10.20
N ASP A 725 -15.14 43.52 -10.37
CA ASP A 725 -14.39 43.96 -11.56
C ASP A 725 -14.85 43.26 -12.85
N GLY A 726 -15.45 42.08 -12.70
CA GLY A 726 -16.02 41.28 -13.76
C GLY A 726 -16.65 39.98 -13.26
N ILE A 727 -16.97 39.08 -14.18
CA ILE A 727 -17.60 37.79 -13.90
C ILE A 727 -16.89 36.65 -14.63
N GLU A 728 -16.97 35.45 -14.06
CA GLU A 728 -16.55 34.21 -14.71
C GLU A 728 -17.77 33.31 -14.95
N ILE A 729 -17.97 32.89 -16.20
CA ILE A 729 -19.04 31.96 -16.58
C ILE A 729 -18.63 30.53 -16.24
N HIS A 730 -19.36 29.85 -15.35
CA HIS A 730 -19.08 28.47 -14.95
C HIS A 730 -19.54 27.42 -16.01
N GLY A 731 -18.92 27.40 -17.19
CA GLY A 731 -19.09 26.40 -18.25
C GLY A 731 -18.41 25.04 -18.01
N ALA A 732 -18.33 24.61 -16.75
CA ALA A 732 -17.43 23.52 -16.29
C ALA A 732 -18.04 22.63 -15.18
N ASN A 733 -17.31 21.59 -14.78
CA ASN A 733 -17.51 20.68 -13.64
C ASN A 733 -18.90 20.01 -13.56
N GLY A 734 -19.52 19.68 -14.70
CA GLY A 734 -20.77 18.95 -14.79
C GLY A 734 -22.01 19.76 -14.39
N TYR A 735 -21.93 21.09 -14.36
CA TYR A 735 -23.05 22.00 -14.08
C TYR A 735 -23.82 22.42 -15.35
N LEU A 736 -24.86 23.26 -15.24
CA LEU A 736 -25.91 23.39 -16.27
C LEU A 736 -25.37 23.63 -17.69
N LEU A 737 -24.42 24.54 -17.89
CA LEU A 737 -23.88 24.82 -19.23
C LEU A 737 -23.10 23.62 -19.80
N GLU A 738 -22.31 22.92 -18.97
CA GLU A 738 -21.57 21.72 -19.39
C GLU A 738 -22.51 20.52 -19.61
N GLN A 739 -23.67 20.47 -18.95
CA GLN A 739 -24.73 19.49 -19.19
C GLN A 739 -25.33 19.62 -20.61
N PHE A 740 -25.25 20.79 -21.25
CA PHE A 740 -25.59 20.94 -22.67
C PHE A 740 -24.43 20.55 -23.59
N LEU A 741 -23.18 20.80 -23.20
CA LEU A 741 -22.01 20.40 -23.99
C LEU A 741 -21.89 18.88 -24.14
N HIS A 742 -22.06 18.10 -23.06
CA HIS A 742 -21.80 16.66 -23.08
C HIS A 742 -22.90 15.83 -23.76
N ASP A 743 -22.52 15.01 -24.73
CA ASP A 743 -23.41 14.12 -25.49
C ASP A 743 -24.04 13.00 -24.65
N ASN A 744 -23.40 12.58 -23.56
CA ASN A 744 -23.94 11.59 -22.63
C ASN A 744 -25.01 12.15 -21.67
N ILE A 745 -25.27 13.46 -21.70
CA ILE A 745 -26.30 14.14 -20.90
C ILE A 745 -27.34 14.79 -21.82
N ASN A 746 -26.88 15.49 -22.85
CA ASN A 746 -27.73 16.21 -23.80
C ASN A 746 -28.30 15.27 -24.87
N ASN A 747 -29.42 14.63 -24.53
CA ASN A 747 -30.22 13.78 -25.42
C ASN A 747 -31.29 14.54 -26.23
N ARG A 748 -31.17 15.87 -26.36
CA ARG A 748 -32.17 16.71 -27.05
C ARG A 748 -32.12 16.54 -28.57
N THR A 749 -33.27 16.79 -29.20
CA THR A 749 -33.48 16.74 -30.66
C THR A 749 -33.84 18.10 -31.27
N ASP A 750 -33.74 19.18 -30.50
CA ASP A 750 -33.96 20.56 -30.93
C ASP A 750 -32.63 21.27 -31.28
N GLU A 751 -32.68 22.59 -31.51
CA GLU A 751 -31.51 23.40 -31.85
C GLU A 751 -30.45 23.50 -30.75
N TYR A 752 -30.71 22.94 -29.56
CA TYR A 752 -29.78 22.85 -28.44
C TYR A 752 -29.21 21.43 -28.23
N GLY A 753 -29.49 20.46 -29.10
CA GLY A 753 -28.90 19.12 -29.02
C GLY A 753 -28.62 18.42 -30.35
N GLY A 754 -28.23 17.15 -30.25
CA GLY A 754 -27.79 16.32 -31.38
C GLY A 754 -26.38 16.68 -31.87
N SER A 755 -26.26 17.78 -32.62
CA SER A 755 -24.98 18.19 -33.25
C SER A 755 -24.04 18.89 -32.25
N VAL A 756 -22.73 18.86 -32.53
CA VAL A 756 -21.71 19.59 -31.76
C VAL A 756 -21.99 21.11 -31.74
N GLU A 757 -22.44 21.67 -32.86
CA GLU A 757 -22.89 23.08 -32.95
C GLU A 757 -24.02 23.38 -31.96
N ASN A 758 -25.09 22.59 -32.01
CA ASN A 758 -26.27 22.77 -31.18
C ASN A 758 -25.97 22.63 -29.69
N ARG A 759 -25.10 21.67 -29.32
CA ARG A 759 -24.63 21.51 -27.93
C ARG A 759 -23.84 22.72 -27.43
N CYS A 760 -23.05 23.37 -28.30
CA CYS A 760 -22.32 24.60 -27.97
C CYS A 760 -23.23 25.84 -27.84
N ARG A 761 -24.40 25.84 -28.51
CA ARG A 761 -25.26 27.02 -28.72
C ARG A 761 -25.60 27.78 -27.43
N PHE A 762 -26.11 27.09 -26.40
CA PHE A 762 -26.53 27.73 -25.15
C PHE A 762 -25.38 28.42 -24.41
N LEU A 763 -24.18 27.83 -24.39
CA LEU A 763 -23.01 28.47 -23.76
C LEU A 763 -22.57 29.72 -24.53
N LEU A 764 -22.60 29.68 -25.87
CA LEU A 764 -22.27 30.82 -26.71
C LEU A 764 -23.28 31.96 -26.55
N GLU A 765 -24.59 31.65 -26.44
CA GLU A 765 -25.63 32.63 -26.15
C GLU A 765 -25.46 33.29 -24.77
N VAL A 766 -25.18 32.50 -23.73
CA VAL A 766 -24.90 33.00 -22.37
C VAL A 766 -23.64 33.89 -22.35
N LEU A 767 -22.59 33.50 -23.07
CA LEU A 767 -21.38 34.29 -23.25
C LEU A 767 -21.68 35.64 -23.93
N THR A 768 -22.36 35.62 -25.08
CA THR A 768 -22.75 36.83 -25.82
C THR A 768 -23.61 37.76 -24.96
N ALA A 769 -24.65 37.24 -24.31
CA ALA A 769 -25.56 38.02 -23.47
C ALA A 769 -24.85 38.64 -22.25
N CYS A 770 -23.88 37.95 -21.64
CA CYS A 770 -23.06 38.55 -20.57
C CYS A 770 -22.12 39.64 -21.12
N CYS A 771 -21.48 39.41 -22.28
CA CYS A 771 -20.62 40.39 -22.94
C CYS A 771 -21.39 41.67 -23.33
N ASP A 772 -22.62 41.56 -23.83
CA ASP A 772 -23.51 42.70 -24.11
C ASP A 772 -23.97 43.42 -22.83
N ALA A 773 -24.17 42.69 -21.72
CA ALA A 773 -24.68 43.26 -20.47
C ALA A 773 -23.64 44.07 -19.67
N ILE A 774 -22.37 43.66 -19.65
CA ILE A 774 -21.31 44.30 -18.83
C ILE A 774 -20.04 44.72 -19.59
N GLY A 775 -19.89 44.30 -20.85
CA GLY A 775 -18.67 44.46 -21.66
C GLY A 775 -17.75 43.23 -21.59
N ALA A 776 -17.38 42.71 -22.76
CA ALA A 776 -16.49 41.55 -22.92
C ALA A 776 -15.16 41.63 -22.14
N ASP A 777 -14.60 42.82 -21.93
CA ASP A 777 -13.36 43.02 -21.17
C ASP A 777 -13.48 42.71 -19.66
N LYS A 778 -14.69 42.36 -19.20
CA LYS A 778 -15.03 41.92 -17.84
C LYS A 778 -15.57 40.48 -17.78
N VAL A 779 -15.64 39.76 -18.90
CA VAL A 779 -16.22 38.40 -18.95
C VAL A 779 -15.11 37.36 -19.13
N GLY A 780 -14.89 36.53 -18.11
CA GLY A 780 -14.13 35.29 -18.21
C GLY A 780 -15.05 34.09 -18.45
N LEU A 781 -14.50 33.02 -19.02
CA LEU A 781 -15.24 31.77 -19.25
C LEU A 781 -14.44 30.57 -18.74
N ARG A 782 -15.04 29.73 -17.89
CA ARG A 782 -14.40 28.51 -17.35
C ARG A 782 -14.93 27.25 -18.01
N LEU A 783 -14.03 26.34 -18.38
CA LEU A 783 -14.29 25.11 -19.14
C LEU A 783 -13.51 23.91 -18.53
N SER A 784 -14.02 22.67 -18.65
CA SER A 784 -13.29 21.48 -18.18
C SER A 784 -13.34 20.29 -19.16
N PRO A 785 -12.68 20.41 -20.34
CA PRO A 785 -12.84 19.51 -21.51
C PRO A 785 -12.56 18.02 -21.26
N TYR A 786 -11.90 17.67 -20.17
CA TYR A 786 -11.48 16.30 -19.85
C TYR A 786 -12.04 15.78 -18.52
N ASN A 787 -13.02 16.47 -17.91
CA ASN A 787 -13.54 16.16 -16.58
C ASN A 787 -14.80 15.27 -16.63
N TYR A 788 -14.81 14.18 -15.86
CA TYR A 788 -15.93 13.24 -15.73
C TYR A 788 -16.72 13.42 -14.40
N PHE A 789 -16.46 14.51 -13.66
CA PHE A 789 -17.15 14.84 -12.41
C PHE A 789 -18.67 14.97 -12.62
N GLN A 790 -19.47 14.42 -11.72
CA GLN A 790 -20.93 14.32 -11.84
C GLN A 790 -21.42 13.53 -13.06
N GLY A 791 -20.57 12.66 -13.63
CA GLY A 791 -20.95 11.74 -14.71
C GLY A 791 -21.09 12.41 -16.08
N THR A 792 -20.35 13.49 -16.32
CA THR A 792 -20.02 13.96 -17.66
C THR A 792 -19.14 12.94 -18.38
N LYS A 793 -19.33 12.82 -19.70
CA LYS A 793 -18.49 12.09 -20.66
C LYS A 793 -18.61 12.79 -22.02
N ASP A 794 -17.60 12.64 -22.85
CA ASP A 794 -17.58 13.19 -24.20
C ASP A 794 -17.09 12.10 -25.16
N SER A 795 -17.75 11.92 -26.30
CA SER A 795 -17.31 10.90 -27.28
C SER A 795 -16.05 11.30 -28.05
N ASP A 796 -15.80 12.60 -28.23
CA ASP A 796 -14.55 13.15 -28.77
C ASP A 796 -14.26 14.54 -28.16
N PRO A 797 -13.67 14.59 -26.95
CA PRO A 797 -13.41 15.86 -26.27
C PRO A 797 -12.40 16.73 -27.03
N ASN A 798 -11.51 16.14 -27.84
CA ASN A 798 -10.53 16.92 -28.59
C ASN A 798 -11.18 17.63 -29.78
N ALA A 799 -12.04 16.94 -30.55
CA ALA A 799 -12.76 17.57 -31.66
C ALA A 799 -13.83 18.57 -31.18
N HIS A 800 -14.67 18.16 -30.22
CA HIS A 800 -15.78 18.99 -29.73
C HIS A 800 -15.29 20.28 -29.07
N TRP A 801 -14.32 20.21 -28.16
CA TRP A 801 -13.86 21.40 -27.44
C TRP A 801 -12.92 22.27 -28.29
N SER A 802 -12.27 21.71 -29.32
CA SER A 802 -11.60 22.50 -30.36
C SER A 802 -12.59 23.26 -31.23
N TYR A 803 -13.74 22.66 -31.56
CA TYR A 803 -14.84 23.36 -32.24
C TYR A 803 -15.37 24.50 -31.36
N LEU A 804 -15.66 24.26 -30.08
CA LEU A 804 -16.13 25.30 -29.15
C LEU A 804 -15.12 26.45 -29.05
N CYS A 805 -13.83 26.15 -28.88
CA CYS A 805 -12.78 27.17 -28.86
C CYS A 805 -12.68 27.94 -30.19
N SER A 806 -12.93 27.28 -31.32
CA SER A 806 -12.96 27.93 -32.64
C SER A 806 -14.17 28.85 -32.81
N GLN A 807 -15.34 28.48 -32.27
CA GLN A 807 -16.51 29.36 -32.23
C GLN A 807 -16.19 30.60 -31.37
N ILE A 808 -15.69 30.41 -30.15
CA ILE A 808 -15.31 31.51 -29.23
C ILE A 808 -14.25 32.44 -29.88
N ALA A 809 -13.26 31.88 -30.57
CA ALA A 809 -12.24 32.64 -31.29
C ALA A 809 -12.80 33.43 -32.50
N SER A 810 -13.87 32.94 -33.13
CA SER A 810 -14.49 33.57 -34.31
C SER A 810 -15.60 34.58 -33.98
N LEU A 811 -15.98 34.73 -32.70
CA LEU A 811 -16.88 35.78 -32.24
C LEU A 811 -16.34 37.20 -32.56
N PRO A 812 -17.21 38.22 -32.64
CA PRO A 812 -16.80 39.63 -32.64
C PRO A 812 -15.95 39.99 -31.41
N ASP A 813 -15.01 40.94 -31.53
CA ASP A 813 -14.12 41.33 -30.43
C ASP A 813 -14.87 41.87 -29.19
N ASN A 814 -16.08 42.41 -29.37
CA ASN A 814 -16.97 42.83 -28.28
C ASN A 814 -17.74 41.67 -27.60
N HIS A 815 -17.55 40.42 -28.05
CA HIS A 815 -18.17 39.21 -27.51
C HIS A 815 -17.14 38.14 -27.08
N LYS A 816 -15.86 38.25 -27.47
CA LYS A 816 -14.78 37.38 -27.00
C LYS A 816 -14.51 37.57 -25.49
N PRO A 817 -14.45 36.50 -24.68
CA PRO A 817 -14.14 36.63 -23.26
C PRO A 817 -12.69 37.10 -23.06
N VAL A 818 -12.46 37.94 -22.04
CA VAL A 818 -11.14 38.48 -21.70
C VAL A 818 -10.14 37.41 -21.27
N TYR A 819 -10.63 36.27 -20.77
CA TYR A 819 -9.86 35.04 -20.62
C TYR A 819 -10.74 33.79 -20.76
N VAL A 820 -10.11 32.67 -21.13
CA VAL A 820 -10.66 31.31 -20.97
C VAL A 820 -9.85 30.57 -19.91
N HIS A 821 -10.56 29.99 -18.95
CA HIS A 821 -10.03 29.30 -17.77
C HIS A 821 -10.28 27.80 -17.90
N MET A 822 -9.22 27.02 -18.05
CA MET A 822 -9.35 25.57 -18.24
C MET A 822 -8.80 24.78 -17.05
N VAL A 823 -9.48 23.67 -16.74
CA VAL A 823 -9.01 22.66 -15.80
C VAL A 823 -8.08 21.70 -16.55
N GLU A 824 -6.81 21.63 -16.14
CA GLU A 824 -5.83 20.65 -16.63
C GLU A 824 -6.37 19.22 -16.42
N PRO A 825 -6.15 18.28 -17.38
CA PRO A 825 -6.64 16.90 -17.27
C PRO A 825 -6.08 16.21 -16.03
N ARG A 826 -6.93 15.98 -15.02
CA ARG A 826 -6.54 15.25 -13.81
C ARG A 826 -6.73 13.76 -14.03
N PHE A 827 -5.71 12.97 -13.75
CA PHE A 827 -5.76 11.51 -13.88
C PHE A 827 -6.92 10.88 -13.07
N ASP A 828 -7.29 11.51 -11.95
CA ASP A 828 -8.44 11.18 -11.09
C ASP A 828 -9.82 11.36 -11.78
N GLU A 829 -9.93 12.29 -12.74
CA GLU A 829 -11.18 12.80 -13.30
C GLU A 829 -11.42 12.42 -14.77
N VAL A 830 -10.43 11.85 -15.47
CA VAL A 830 -10.45 11.64 -16.95
C VAL A 830 -11.05 10.30 -17.39
N LEU A 831 -11.54 9.47 -16.46
CA LEU A 831 -11.67 8.02 -16.67
C LEU A 831 -12.93 7.39 -16.03
N ASP A 832 -13.39 6.25 -16.57
CA ASP A 832 -14.51 5.47 -16.01
C ASP A 832 -14.12 4.67 -14.75
N GLU A 833 -14.99 3.86 -14.17
CA GLU A 833 -14.70 3.19 -12.89
C GLU A 833 -13.61 2.08 -12.99
N GLN A 834 -13.56 1.32 -14.09
CA GLN A 834 -12.47 0.36 -14.34
C GLN A 834 -11.17 1.09 -14.69
N GLN A 835 -11.27 2.15 -15.49
CA GLN A 835 -10.12 2.97 -15.86
C GLN A 835 -9.59 3.80 -14.68
N LYS A 836 -10.44 4.21 -13.74
CA LYS A 836 -10.03 4.81 -12.45
C LYS A 836 -9.30 3.81 -11.57
N LEU A 837 -9.72 2.54 -11.53
CA LEU A 837 -8.91 1.48 -10.91
C LEU A 837 -7.55 1.32 -11.62
N ALA A 838 -7.50 1.54 -12.93
CA ALA A 838 -6.27 1.59 -13.75
C ALA A 838 -5.47 2.92 -13.68
N ALA A 839 -5.98 3.97 -13.03
CA ALA A 839 -5.33 5.29 -12.92
C ALA A 839 -4.97 5.69 -11.47
N LEU A 840 -5.84 5.35 -10.50
CA LEU A 840 -5.44 5.10 -9.12
C LEU A 840 -4.36 4.00 -9.06
N ALA A 841 -4.37 3.09 -10.03
CA ALA A 841 -3.26 2.89 -10.97
C ALA A 841 -1.89 3.49 -10.60
N ASN A 842 -1.54 4.53 -11.34
CA ASN A 842 -0.18 5.00 -11.59
C ASN A 842 0.07 6.41 -11.00
N GLY A 843 -0.96 7.06 -10.43
CA GLY A 843 -0.90 8.42 -9.91
C GLY A 843 -0.14 8.59 -8.58
N LYS A 844 1.20 8.61 -8.62
CA LYS A 844 2.07 9.13 -7.54
C LYS A 844 3.24 9.97 -8.06
N ASP A 845 3.01 10.81 -9.07
CA ASP A 845 3.73 12.08 -9.21
C ASP A 845 2.90 13.10 -10.01
N GLY A 846 3.31 14.37 -9.97
CA GLY A 846 2.52 15.52 -10.42
C GLY A 846 2.41 15.76 -11.93
N THR A 847 2.70 14.78 -12.77
CA THR A 847 2.73 14.87 -14.25
C THR A 847 1.53 14.17 -14.90
N ALA A 848 1.07 14.70 -16.04
CA ALA A 848 0.06 14.03 -16.84
C ALA A 848 0.66 12.81 -17.55
N VAL A 849 -0.02 11.67 -17.48
CA VAL A 849 0.40 10.42 -18.13
C VAL A 849 -0.27 10.33 -19.50
N GLU A 850 0.53 10.16 -20.55
CA GLU A 850 0.01 9.85 -21.89
C GLU A 850 -0.60 8.45 -21.91
N VAL A 851 -1.86 8.35 -22.34
CA VAL A 851 -2.50 7.08 -22.70
C VAL A 851 -2.41 6.92 -24.21
N GLY A 852 -2.37 5.67 -24.72
CA GLY A 852 -2.10 5.30 -26.13
C GLY A 852 -3.08 5.77 -27.21
N LYS A 853 -3.77 6.90 -27.01
CA LYS A 853 -4.35 7.77 -28.04
C LYS A 853 -3.95 9.20 -27.71
N GLN A 854 -3.08 9.80 -28.53
CA GLN A 854 -2.70 11.22 -28.62
C GLN A 854 -3.03 12.07 -27.37
N ALA A 855 -2.02 12.31 -26.54
CA ALA A 855 -2.15 12.91 -25.21
C ALA A 855 -3.12 14.11 -25.14
N ASN A 856 -4.19 13.93 -24.35
CA ASN A 856 -5.12 15.00 -24.00
C ASN A 856 -4.36 16.13 -23.28
N SER A 857 -4.36 17.31 -23.89
CA SER A 857 -3.55 18.46 -23.47
C SER A 857 -4.28 19.74 -23.79
N LEU A 858 -4.32 20.67 -22.83
CA LEU A 858 -4.94 21.98 -23.02
C LEU A 858 -4.28 22.81 -24.13
N ASN A 859 -3.09 22.43 -24.58
CA ASN A 859 -2.30 23.17 -25.54
C ASN A 859 -2.98 23.25 -26.92
N ILE A 860 -3.84 22.29 -27.30
CA ILE A 860 -4.62 22.39 -28.55
C ILE A 860 -5.65 23.53 -28.49
N PHE A 861 -6.32 23.71 -27.35
CA PHE A 861 -7.31 24.78 -27.13
C PHE A 861 -6.63 26.15 -26.98
N ARG A 862 -5.50 26.19 -26.25
CA ARG A 862 -4.61 27.36 -26.16
C ARG A 862 -4.22 27.89 -27.54
N ASN A 863 -3.79 27.01 -28.44
CA ASN A 863 -3.35 27.38 -29.80
C ASN A 863 -4.48 27.92 -30.68
N ILE A 864 -5.73 27.53 -30.42
CA ILE A 864 -6.92 28.06 -31.13
C ILE A 864 -7.32 29.44 -30.61
N LEU A 865 -7.22 29.67 -29.30
CA LEU A 865 -7.67 30.90 -28.63
C LEU A 865 -6.63 32.04 -28.71
N GLN A 866 -5.33 31.72 -28.60
CA GLN A 866 -4.23 32.68 -28.55
C GLN A 866 -4.20 33.68 -29.74
N PRO A 867 -4.41 33.28 -31.01
CA PRO A 867 -4.40 34.22 -32.14
C PRO A 867 -5.50 35.29 -32.07
N SER A 868 -6.57 35.04 -31.31
CA SER A 868 -7.69 35.97 -31.13
C SER A 868 -7.52 36.91 -29.92
N GLY A 869 -6.35 36.91 -29.28
CA GLY A 869 -6.03 37.79 -28.15
C GLY A 869 -6.64 37.35 -26.81
N ILE A 870 -7.29 36.18 -26.77
CA ILE A 870 -7.94 35.63 -25.57
C ILE A 870 -6.88 35.04 -24.64
N LEU A 871 -6.80 35.55 -23.40
CA LEU A 871 -5.84 35.08 -22.41
C LEU A 871 -6.22 33.70 -21.87
N PHE A 872 -5.22 32.88 -21.54
CA PHE A 872 -5.42 31.51 -21.09
C PHE A 872 -5.04 31.33 -19.61
N LEU A 873 -6.01 30.97 -18.79
CA LEU A 873 -5.86 30.73 -17.35
C LEU A 873 -5.89 29.22 -17.06
N ALA A 874 -4.74 28.63 -16.73
CA ALA A 874 -4.68 27.21 -16.38
C ALA A 874 -4.94 26.98 -14.88
N CYS A 875 -5.71 25.96 -14.53
CA CYS A 875 -5.87 25.50 -13.14
C CYS A 875 -5.82 23.98 -13.03
N GLY A 876 -5.41 23.46 -11.86
CA GLY A 876 -5.32 22.02 -11.60
C GLY A 876 -3.89 21.61 -11.21
N ASN A 877 -3.76 21.01 -10.03
CA ASN A 877 -2.51 20.53 -9.42
C ASN A 877 -1.29 21.48 -9.40
N PHE A 878 -1.46 22.76 -9.70
CA PHE A 878 -0.39 23.77 -9.59
C PHE A 878 0.10 23.96 -8.15
N ASN A 879 1.41 24.09 -8.02
CA ASN A 879 2.19 24.28 -6.81
C ASN A 879 3.30 25.33 -7.07
N ARG A 880 4.24 25.49 -6.13
CA ARG A 880 5.37 26.43 -6.25
C ARG A 880 6.21 26.23 -7.51
N ASP A 881 6.41 24.98 -7.92
CA ASP A 881 7.51 24.58 -8.80
C ASP A 881 7.07 24.42 -10.26
N ASN A 882 5.83 24.00 -10.50
CA ASN A 882 5.26 23.86 -11.85
C ASN A 882 4.58 25.14 -12.37
N ALA A 883 4.05 26.01 -11.51
CA ALA A 883 3.32 27.22 -11.93
C ALA A 883 4.18 28.25 -12.72
N PRO A 884 5.43 28.58 -12.31
CA PRO A 884 6.29 29.46 -13.12
C PRO A 884 6.63 28.85 -14.48
N THR A 885 6.76 27.51 -14.55
CA THR A 885 7.15 26.77 -15.75
C THR A 885 6.05 26.83 -16.83
N LYS A 886 4.79 26.59 -16.47
CA LYS A 886 3.64 26.65 -17.40
C LYS A 886 3.45 28.02 -18.08
N ILE A 887 3.80 29.09 -17.37
CA ILE A 887 3.78 30.45 -17.91
C ILE A 887 5.05 30.71 -18.76
N LYS A 888 6.22 30.21 -18.33
CA LYS A 888 7.49 30.35 -19.07
C LYS A 888 7.47 29.64 -20.42
N SER A 889 6.75 28.51 -20.54
CA SER A 889 6.52 27.80 -21.80
C SER A 889 5.41 28.39 -22.67
N GLN A 890 4.77 29.48 -22.24
CA GLN A 890 3.64 30.17 -22.90
C GLN A 890 2.34 29.34 -23.05
N GLU A 891 2.29 28.14 -22.47
CA GLU A 891 1.11 27.28 -22.44
C GLU A 891 -0.06 27.91 -21.66
N ALA A 892 0.22 28.83 -20.74
CA ALA A 892 -0.77 29.68 -20.08
C ALA A 892 -0.24 31.10 -19.89
N ASP A 893 -1.14 32.10 -19.85
CA ASP A 893 -0.80 33.48 -19.51
C ASP A 893 -0.87 33.74 -17.99
N LEU A 894 -1.74 32.98 -17.31
CA LEU A 894 -2.06 33.05 -15.89
C LEU A 894 -2.21 31.64 -15.29
N VAL A 895 -2.00 31.49 -13.97
CA VAL A 895 -2.20 30.22 -13.25
C VAL A 895 -3.08 30.40 -12.01
N ALA A 896 -4.15 29.63 -11.91
CA ALA A 896 -5.06 29.62 -10.76
C ALA A 896 -4.77 28.47 -9.78
N MET A 897 -4.63 28.82 -8.49
CA MET A 897 -4.46 27.86 -7.39
C MET A 897 -5.67 27.85 -6.45
N GLY A 898 -6.11 26.66 -6.03
CA GLY A 898 -7.25 26.50 -5.10
C GLY A 898 -6.81 26.12 -3.69
N ARG A 899 -6.50 24.83 -3.49
CA ARG A 899 -6.10 24.23 -2.19
C ARG A 899 -5.03 25.03 -1.42
N HIS A 900 -4.07 25.63 -2.12
CA HIS A 900 -3.04 26.45 -1.49
C HIS A 900 -3.58 27.80 -0.98
N PHE A 901 -4.41 28.51 -1.75
CA PHE A 901 -5.06 29.76 -1.28
C PHE A 901 -6.02 29.51 -0.11
N ILE A 902 -6.69 28.35 -0.05
CA ILE A 902 -7.52 27.97 1.11
C ILE A 902 -6.71 28.08 2.41
N ALA A 903 -5.51 27.50 2.43
CA ALA A 903 -4.66 27.44 3.63
C ALA A 903 -3.69 28.61 3.80
N ASN A 904 -3.38 29.37 2.75
CA ASN A 904 -2.39 30.42 2.76
C ASN A 904 -3.08 31.73 2.38
N PRO A 905 -3.48 32.59 3.34
CA PRO A 905 -4.08 33.87 3.00
C PRO A 905 -3.10 34.72 2.18
N ASP A 906 -1.85 34.75 2.62
CA ASP A 906 -0.71 35.46 2.03
C ASP A 906 0.05 34.63 0.97
N LEU A 907 -0.61 33.73 0.23
CA LEU A 907 0.05 32.81 -0.73
C LEU A 907 0.96 33.53 -1.73
N ALA A 908 0.53 34.68 -2.26
CA ALA A 908 1.31 35.48 -3.19
C ALA A 908 2.64 35.92 -2.58
N ALA A 909 2.61 36.58 -1.41
CA ALA A 909 3.81 37.03 -0.71
C ALA A 909 4.73 35.85 -0.29
N ARG A 910 4.16 34.70 0.08
CA ARG A 910 4.96 33.50 0.38
C ARG A 910 5.68 32.95 -0.82
N LEU A 911 5.00 32.80 -1.95
CA LEU A 911 5.62 32.34 -3.19
C LEU A 911 6.67 33.35 -3.69
N GLU A 912 6.36 34.64 -3.63
CA GLU A 912 7.26 35.74 -3.99
C GLU A 912 8.59 35.67 -3.20
N ASN A 913 8.51 35.60 -1.86
CA ASN A 913 9.66 35.64 -0.97
C ASN A 913 10.27 34.26 -0.66
N GLY A 914 9.63 33.17 -1.09
CA GLY A 914 10.08 31.80 -0.81
C GLY A 914 9.71 31.29 0.59
N TRP A 915 8.81 31.98 1.30
CA TRP A 915 8.37 31.60 2.64
C TRP A 915 7.56 30.29 2.63
N PRO A 916 7.61 29.53 3.74
CA PRO A 916 6.92 28.25 3.87
C PRO A 916 5.40 28.35 3.77
N LEU A 917 4.79 27.39 3.07
CA LEU A 917 3.33 27.28 2.95
C LEU A 917 2.69 26.52 4.13
N ASN A 918 1.56 27.03 4.60
CA ASN A 918 0.62 26.30 5.46
C ASN A 918 0.06 25.08 4.72
N ALA A 919 -0.07 23.95 5.42
CA ALA A 919 -0.78 22.77 4.93
C ALA A 919 -2.31 22.97 4.96
N TYR A 920 -3.03 22.36 4.00
CA TYR A 920 -4.49 22.45 3.88
C TYR A 920 -5.22 21.26 4.51
N ASP A 921 -6.26 21.53 5.31
CA ASP A 921 -7.13 20.51 5.90
C ASP A 921 -8.38 20.28 5.03
N ARG A 922 -8.40 19.17 4.29
CA ARG A 922 -9.53 18.76 3.43
C ARG A 922 -10.84 18.55 4.20
N SER A 923 -10.80 18.29 5.51
CA SER A 923 -12.01 18.09 6.33
C SER A 923 -12.79 19.38 6.62
N THR A 924 -12.23 20.54 6.26
CA THR A 924 -12.81 21.87 6.48
C THR A 924 -13.14 22.62 5.19
N PHE A 925 -13.07 21.93 4.03
CA PHE A 925 -13.28 22.57 2.73
C PHE A 925 -14.73 23.00 2.52
N TYR A 926 -15.71 22.21 2.97
CA TYR A 926 -17.14 22.45 2.79
C TYR A 926 -17.82 22.52 4.17
N GLY A 927 -17.87 23.73 4.74
CA GLY A 927 -18.25 23.91 6.14
C GLY A 927 -17.25 23.28 7.14
N ALA A 928 -17.53 23.52 8.42
CA ALA A 928 -16.97 22.91 9.64
C ALA A 928 -17.56 23.62 10.86
N ASP A 929 -17.48 22.98 12.03
CA ASP A 929 -17.77 23.55 13.35
C ASP A 929 -16.44 23.73 14.13
N PRO A 930 -16.12 24.92 14.67
CA PRO A 930 -16.83 26.20 14.51
C PRO A 930 -16.72 26.79 13.08
N PRO A 931 -17.57 27.77 12.71
CA PRO A 931 -17.63 28.32 11.34
C PRO A 931 -16.37 29.00 10.81
N GLU A 932 -15.44 29.36 11.69
CA GLU A 932 -14.18 30.02 11.35
C GLU A 932 -13.07 29.00 11.02
N LYS A 933 -13.25 27.73 11.44
CA LYS A 933 -12.27 26.64 11.30
C LYS A 933 -12.01 26.31 9.83
N GLY A 934 -10.72 26.22 9.47
CA GLY A 934 -10.24 25.98 8.12
C GLY A 934 -10.61 27.07 7.10
N TYR A 935 -10.84 28.30 7.56
CA TYR A 935 -11.37 29.39 6.74
C TYR A 935 -10.70 30.73 7.06
N ASN A 936 -10.85 31.23 8.30
CA ASN A 936 -10.25 32.49 8.78
C ASN A 936 -9.15 32.30 9.83
N ASP A 937 -8.90 31.07 10.24
CA ASP A 937 -7.96 30.63 11.29
C ASP A 937 -6.55 30.27 10.78
N TYR A 938 -6.38 30.14 9.46
CA TYR A 938 -5.06 29.95 8.85
C TYR A 938 -4.15 31.16 9.09
N PRO A 939 -2.95 31.00 9.68
CA PRO A 939 -2.07 32.11 10.03
C PRO A 939 -1.40 32.71 8.80
N PHE A 940 -1.16 34.03 8.84
CA PHE A 940 -0.23 34.73 7.96
C PHE A 940 1.23 34.38 8.32
N TYR A 941 2.17 34.62 7.40
CA TYR A 941 3.60 34.58 7.73
C TYR A 941 4.02 35.82 8.53
N ASP A 942 4.85 35.63 9.55
CA ASP A 942 5.44 36.71 10.37
C ASP A 942 6.96 36.71 10.20
N PRO A 943 7.52 37.52 9.28
CA PRO A 943 8.96 37.57 9.04
C PRO A 943 9.75 38.17 10.21
N SER A 944 9.10 38.74 11.24
CA SER A 944 9.80 39.26 12.42
C SER A 944 10.31 38.17 13.37
N GLN A 945 9.91 36.91 13.18
CA GLN A 945 10.30 35.79 14.05
C GLN A 945 11.64 35.16 13.67
N GLU A 946 12.08 35.24 12.41
CA GLU A 946 13.41 34.74 11.98
C GLU A 946 14.55 35.60 12.53
N VAL A 947 14.36 36.93 12.59
CA VAL A 947 15.37 37.91 13.05
C VAL A 947 15.75 37.71 14.53
N LYS A 948 14.94 37.00 15.32
CA LYS A 948 15.21 36.70 16.75
C LYS A 948 15.95 35.39 16.98
N SER A 949 16.28 34.64 15.94
CA SER A 949 17.09 33.40 16.03
C SER A 949 18.57 33.57 15.68
N GLU A 950 19.01 34.77 15.26
CA GLU A 950 20.39 35.07 14.85
C GLU A 950 21.10 36.10 15.75
N ALA A 951 20.55 36.41 16.93
CA ALA A 951 21.02 37.45 17.86
C ALA A 951 21.26 36.94 19.29
#